data_AF-A0A945RYW4-F1
#
_entry.id   AF-A0A945RYW4-F1
#
_cell.length_a   1.000
_cell.length_b   1.000
_cell.length_c   1.000
_cell.angle_alpha   90.00
_cell.angle_beta   90.00
_cell.angle_gamma   90.00
#
_symmetry.space_group_name_H-M   'P 1'
#
loop_
_entity.id
_entity.type
_entity.pdbx_description
1 polymer ?
#
loop_
_entity_poly.entity_id
_entity_poly.type
_entity_poly.pdbx_seq_one_letter_code
_entity_poly.pdbx_strand_id
1 'polypeptide(L)'
;MAFCPLKLTALGQTMRVYLDSKEIGALERKGAVSINQTATAFIGSSNGTGEYFQGGLDDLRVYASALTAQDIAKLYRSGVAALSTVSDELRERLALIYTKETTFAATMAATREAIARPGVVLDREIVRAVQARLRADFAEDLARFQEWTGASALDYLTARGNAFNLEAAERLVGMALEYKPLTERQLARQTPQERARWAEADALGTRLGKLRDQGKDAQFSPEWVDVMVEAARRITFRPVEREAVAPYVRPATPETRNLPPDEAQEVLERDWLHQANRNATPERILQEITWARKLAARISAATDDAVDLSTDLEQLIALEAKARETSGKDTDLYVAVRAVKRRIMFANPALDFDSVLFVDMPYPQGKEWRHETRHRLGYQAVPGARLLTLKGLAPNGRLTQLMPKAPLHGAFWRPDLSFDATRVLFCFKPHNEKSFHLYEVGVDGTGLSQLTDGPYDDLDPIYLPDGEHIMFSTTRSHTYVRCMPPTNAYPLARCRRDGTGIYLISRANEPDYLPTVMDDGRIIYTRWEYTDKPLWRAQGLWTVNPDGTQVNAFWGNQSVWPDLVKDARSIPGSRRVMCTGSAHHNWFAGSVAIIDPDGGRNFPHGLAKVTADLAYPESGNGPVDPIESPDYHSSGSYSAYYSPFPLSKKDFLVSACRSGKFVLYLMDVDGNRELIYEGKHNIFHALPLRPRPCPPVIYDRVAWPTPEQRHQPEPGVIYSKNVYQGMPDTVRGKAKYLRILNIEHKTYTYWHKRPYLSTGPVVSAVQSDGVKRVLGTVPIEPDGSVAFHAPAGRALHFQLLDEHYRALQTMRSFTGVMPGERRGCVGCHELHSVAPERTTLGAAFTREASAITPPPWGEASVSFPRFVQPVLDRHCGRCHQGEGKARKTLDLTDRPGFSIFSQPYVILTGRPTWGKPYERPKEPSPGWGIANMIMVEGYDKKDPVAYQTPAPMTSLSYRSRLVDIASSGKHHGVNVDEKSRRQLIAWVDTMCPYRGAEEVREIADPEFQGIDWLAVRPKVKTAPTIVRPGPVD
;
A
#
# COMPACT_ATOMS: atom_id res chain seq x y z
N MET A 1 4.54 54.55 10.20
CA MET A 1 4.78 54.08 11.59
C MET A 1 4.58 55.27 12.51
N ALA A 2 3.71 55.17 13.51
CA ALA A 2 3.58 56.19 14.55
C ALA A 2 4.78 56.05 15.50
N PHE A 3 5.66 57.05 15.53
CA PHE A 3 6.82 57.06 16.42
C PHE A 3 6.39 57.46 17.83
N CYS A 4 6.65 56.59 18.80
CA CYS A 4 6.34 56.84 20.20
C CYS A 4 7.62 56.71 21.06
N PRO A 5 8.48 57.75 21.15
CA PRO A 5 9.76 57.60 21.84
C PRO A 5 9.58 57.56 23.37
N LEU A 6 9.81 56.38 23.96
CA LEU A 6 9.99 56.19 25.40
C LEU A 6 11.39 56.64 25.81
N LYS A 7 11.51 57.52 26.82
CA LYS A 7 12.80 58.07 27.28
C LYS A 7 12.88 58.08 28.80
N LEU A 8 14.06 57.82 29.33
CA LEU A 8 14.30 57.67 30.77
C LEU A 8 15.48 58.56 31.18
N THR A 9 15.29 59.40 32.20
CA THR A 9 16.33 60.28 32.74
C THR A 9 16.43 60.11 34.24
N ALA A 10 17.64 60.19 34.79
CA ALA A 10 17.90 60.13 36.21
C ALA A 10 18.66 61.39 36.63
N LEU A 11 18.06 62.18 37.53
CA LEU A 11 18.67 63.39 38.07
C LEU A 11 18.55 63.36 39.61
N GLY A 12 19.68 63.35 40.31
CA GLY A 12 19.68 63.20 41.77
C GLY A 12 19.07 61.87 42.22
N GLN A 13 17.98 61.93 43.01
CA GLN A 13 17.28 60.76 43.55
C GLN A 13 16.00 60.38 42.77
N THR A 14 15.72 61.03 41.64
CA THR A 14 14.48 60.79 40.89
C THR A 14 14.77 60.30 39.48
N MET A 15 14.13 59.19 39.10
CA MET A 15 14.07 58.72 37.73
C MET A 15 12.76 59.17 37.10
N ARG A 16 12.81 59.69 35.87
CA ARG A 16 11.63 60.17 35.14
C ARG A 16 11.54 59.49 33.78
N VAL A 17 10.32 59.19 33.36
CA VAL A 17 10.00 58.59 32.07
C VAL A 17 9.16 59.54 31.26
N TYR A 18 9.53 59.72 30.00
CA TYR A 18 8.84 60.55 29.04
C TYR A 18 8.36 59.70 27.87
N LEU A 19 7.17 60.00 27.38
CA LEU A 19 6.64 59.49 26.13
C LEU A 19 6.20 60.68 25.30
N ASP A 20 6.65 60.74 24.04
CA ASP A 20 6.34 61.84 23.12
C ASP A 20 6.69 63.23 23.68
N SER A 21 7.78 63.28 24.44
CA SER A 21 8.27 64.48 25.14
C SER A 21 7.36 65.00 26.27
N LYS A 22 6.35 64.25 26.69
CA LYS A 22 5.59 64.48 27.93
C LYS A 22 6.08 63.53 29.01
N GLU A 23 6.28 64.04 30.22
CA GLU A 23 6.57 63.18 31.37
C GLU A 23 5.33 62.32 31.65
N ILE A 24 5.49 61.00 31.65
CA ILE A 24 4.41 60.05 31.91
C ILE A 24 4.55 59.35 33.27
N GLY A 25 5.68 59.52 33.94
CA GLY A 25 5.88 59.01 35.29
C GLY A 25 7.23 59.40 35.88
N ALA A 26 7.26 59.52 37.20
CA ALA A 26 8.47 59.74 37.98
C ALA A 26 8.50 58.76 39.16
N LEU A 27 9.68 58.21 39.44
CA LEU A 27 9.93 57.34 40.58
C LEU A 27 11.06 57.93 41.42
N GLU A 28 10.75 58.21 42.67
CA GLU A 28 11.73 58.63 43.67
C GLU A 28 12.44 57.38 44.22
N ARG A 29 13.76 57.31 44.11
CA ARG A 29 14.58 56.25 44.68
C ARG A 29 15.46 56.81 45.80
N LYS A 30 15.15 56.43 47.04
CA LYS A 30 15.95 56.79 48.22
C LYS A 30 17.21 55.93 48.29
N GLY A 31 18.38 56.58 48.28
CA GLY A 31 19.70 55.97 48.32
C GLY A 31 20.75 56.84 47.62
N ALA A 32 22.03 56.68 47.94
CA ALA A 32 23.11 57.35 47.22
C ALA A 32 23.36 56.63 45.89
N VAL A 33 23.28 57.34 44.76
CA VAL A 33 23.70 56.79 43.46
C VAL A 33 25.22 56.70 43.47
N SER A 34 25.76 55.48 43.52
CA SER A 34 27.20 55.25 43.43
C SER A 34 27.61 55.05 41.97
N ILE A 35 28.60 55.82 41.51
CA ILE A 35 29.15 55.68 40.16
C ILE A 35 30.23 54.60 40.24
N ASN A 36 30.00 53.47 39.57
CA ASN A 36 31.01 52.43 39.39
C ASN A 36 31.40 52.38 37.90
N GLN A 37 32.65 52.75 37.59
CA GLN A 37 33.16 52.81 36.21
C GLN A 37 33.28 51.45 35.52
N THR A 38 33.16 50.34 36.26
CA THR A 38 33.24 48.98 35.70
C THR A 38 31.92 48.21 35.75
N ALA A 39 30.84 48.84 36.24
CA ALA A 39 29.53 48.19 36.30
C ALA A 39 28.95 48.00 34.89
N THR A 40 28.45 46.80 34.61
CA THR A 40 27.77 46.48 33.35
C THR A 40 26.45 47.25 33.27
N ALA A 41 26.26 48.03 32.20
CA ALA A 41 25.01 48.74 31.95
C ALA A 41 23.98 47.79 31.32
N PHE A 42 22.80 47.70 31.91
CA PHE A 42 21.67 46.95 31.36
C PHE A 42 20.57 47.93 30.92
N ILE A 43 20.02 47.70 29.72
CA ILE A 43 18.93 48.50 29.16
C ILE A 43 17.73 47.59 28.95
N GLY A 44 16.56 48.01 29.44
CA GLY A 44 15.32 47.25 29.31
C GLY A 44 15.28 45.94 30.10
N SER A 45 16.06 45.83 31.18
CA SER A 45 15.94 44.76 32.18
C SER A 45 16.34 45.25 33.57
N SER A 46 15.81 44.60 34.61
CA SER A 46 16.30 44.77 35.98
C SER A 46 17.50 43.83 36.20
N ASN A 47 18.69 44.40 36.44
CA ASN A 47 19.95 43.68 36.70
C ASN A 47 20.39 42.66 35.62
N GLY A 48 19.89 42.77 34.38
CA GLY A 48 20.31 41.93 33.25
C GLY A 48 19.66 40.55 33.17
N THR A 49 18.99 40.10 34.23
CA THR A 49 18.54 38.71 34.38
C THR A 49 17.03 38.54 34.57
N GLY A 50 16.26 39.63 34.71
CA GLY A 50 14.80 39.56 34.88
C GLY A 50 14.08 40.87 34.57
N GLU A 51 12.75 40.78 34.38
CA GLU A 51 11.85 41.88 34.01
C GLU A 51 12.28 42.65 32.75
N TYR A 52 12.34 41.93 31.63
CA TYR A 52 12.65 42.51 30.33
C TYR A 52 11.49 43.37 29.81
N PHE A 53 11.80 44.45 29.09
CA PHE A 53 10.81 45.14 28.28
C PHE A 53 10.20 44.17 27.25
N GLN A 54 8.87 44.18 27.14
CA GLN A 54 8.16 43.44 26.09
C GLN A 54 7.94 44.37 24.89
N GLY A 55 8.73 44.16 23.84
CA GLY A 55 8.72 44.97 22.62
C GLY A 55 10.09 44.96 21.93
N GLY A 56 10.15 45.42 20.68
CA GLY A 56 11.41 45.66 19.98
C GLY A 56 11.95 47.06 20.28
N LEU A 57 13.27 47.20 20.34
CA LEU A 57 13.97 48.49 20.32
C LEU A 57 14.72 48.60 19.00
N ASP A 58 14.55 49.71 18.30
CA ASP A 58 15.04 49.94 16.94
C ASP A 58 16.16 51.01 16.87
N ASP A 59 16.06 52.12 17.62
CA ASP A 59 17.13 53.13 17.76
C ASP A 59 17.40 53.44 19.24
N LEU A 60 18.62 53.18 19.70
CA LEU A 60 19.05 53.36 21.09
C LEU A 60 20.21 54.35 21.16
N ARG A 61 20.06 55.39 22.01
CA ARG A 61 21.12 56.36 22.28
C ARG A 61 21.29 56.57 23.77
N VAL A 62 22.55 56.57 24.20
CA VAL A 62 22.95 56.81 25.59
C VAL A 62 23.71 58.12 25.66
N TYR A 63 23.34 58.98 26.61
CA TYR A 63 23.94 60.30 26.78
C TYR A 63 24.67 60.36 28.13
N ALA A 64 25.85 60.98 28.13
CA ALA A 64 26.67 61.13 29.34
C ALA A 64 26.11 62.15 30.34
N SER A 65 25.07 62.90 29.96
CA SER A 65 24.35 63.86 30.80
C SER A 65 22.86 63.70 30.62
N ALA A 66 22.09 64.07 31.65
CA ALA A 66 20.63 64.09 31.59
C ALA A 66 20.18 65.12 30.54
N LEU A 67 19.50 64.66 29.50
CA LEU A 67 18.93 65.54 28.49
C LEU A 67 17.74 66.33 29.05
N THR A 68 17.65 67.60 28.70
CA THR A 68 16.43 68.38 28.96
C THR A 68 15.30 67.95 28.02
N ALA A 69 14.05 68.27 28.37
CA ALA A 69 12.90 68.06 27.48
C ALA A 69 13.09 68.75 26.10
N GLN A 70 13.83 69.86 26.05
CA GLN A 70 14.10 70.61 24.83
C GLN A 70 15.14 69.93 23.93
N ASP A 71 16.21 69.38 24.52
CA ASP A 71 17.23 68.57 23.81
C ASP A 71 16.62 67.31 23.21
N ILE A 72 15.76 66.67 24.00
CA ILE A 72 14.95 65.50 23.64
C ILE A 72 14.06 65.78 22.43
N ALA A 73 13.37 66.94 22.41
CA ALA A 73 12.51 67.34 21.31
C ALA A 73 13.33 67.70 20.05
N LYS A 74 14.52 68.29 20.22
CA LYS A 74 15.44 68.59 19.12
C LYS A 74 15.97 67.33 18.44
N LEU A 75 16.41 66.35 19.22
CA LEU A 75 16.88 65.04 18.73
C LEU A 75 15.79 64.27 17.98
N TYR A 76 14.56 64.29 18.52
CA TYR A 76 13.41 63.69 17.85
C TYR A 76 13.14 64.37 16.51
N ARG A 77 13.05 65.71 16.47
CA ARG A 77 12.86 66.45 15.21
C ARG A 77 13.98 66.20 14.20
N SER A 78 15.24 66.14 14.64
CA SER A 78 16.36 65.82 13.74
C SER A 78 16.33 64.38 13.23
N GLY A 79 15.89 63.42 14.06
CA GLY A 79 15.74 62.03 13.66
C GLY A 79 14.60 61.85 12.67
N VAL A 80 13.45 62.50 12.93
CA VAL A 80 12.31 62.55 11.99
C VAL A 80 12.74 63.20 10.67
N ALA A 81 13.52 64.29 10.71
CA ALA A 81 14.03 64.93 9.51
C ALA A 81 14.99 64.02 8.73
N ALA A 82 15.96 63.38 9.41
CA ALA A 82 16.91 62.46 8.77
C ALA A 82 16.22 61.23 8.18
N LEU A 83 15.24 60.65 8.89
CA LEU A 83 14.43 59.54 8.38
C LEU A 83 13.53 59.98 7.22
N SER A 84 13.03 61.22 7.22
CA SER A 84 12.34 61.78 6.06
C SER A 84 13.27 61.82 4.87
N THR A 85 14.49 62.36 5.02
CA THR A 85 15.48 62.42 3.94
C THR A 85 15.83 61.04 3.38
N VAL A 86 16.09 60.05 4.24
CA VAL A 86 16.36 58.67 3.79
C VAL A 86 15.12 58.01 3.15
N SER A 87 13.93 58.26 3.70
CA SER A 87 12.66 57.78 3.13
C SER A 87 12.33 58.41 1.79
N ASP A 88 12.66 59.69 1.61
CA ASP A 88 12.47 60.44 0.37
C ASP A 88 13.48 59.98 -0.68
N GLU A 89 14.76 59.79 -0.32
CA GLU A 89 15.79 59.21 -1.19
C GLU A 89 15.44 57.78 -1.62
N LEU A 90 14.99 56.92 -0.67
CA LEU A 90 14.54 55.57 -0.98
C LEU A 90 13.29 55.58 -1.87
N ARG A 91 12.37 56.55 -1.68
CA ARG A 91 11.16 56.68 -2.50
C ARG A 91 11.50 57.11 -3.92
N GLU A 92 12.44 58.03 -4.11
CA GLU A 92 12.93 58.45 -5.43
C GLU A 92 13.60 57.29 -6.15
N ARG A 93 14.51 56.58 -5.48
CA ARG A 93 15.20 55.41 -6.03
C ARG A 93 14.24 54.25 -6.34
N LEU A 94 13.22 54.03 -5.49
CA LEU A 94 12.18 53.04 -5.73
C LEU A 94 11.29 53.42 -6.91
N ALA A 95 10.94 54.70 -7.08
CA ALA A 95 10.12 55.17 -8.20
C ALA A 95 10.79 54.95 -9.57
N LEU A 96 12.12 54.92 -9.63
CA LEU A 96 12.86 54.56 -10.84
C LEU A 96 12.75 53.09 -11.24
N ILE A 97 12.37 52.22 -10.30
CA ILE A 97 12.41 50.76 -10.45
C ILE A 97 11.01 50.14 -10.40
N TYR A 98 10.12 50.66 -9.56
CA TYR A 98 8.81 50.10 -9.30
C TYR A 98 7.72 51.13 -9.64
N THR A 99 6.95 50.81 -10.67
CA THR A 99 5.68 51.48 -10.98
C THR A 99 4.58 50.43 -10.95
N LYS A 100 3.53 50.69 -10.16
CA LYS A 100 2.36 49.81 -10.10
C LYS A 100 1.59 49.93 -11.41
N GLU A 101 1.50 48.82 -12.12
CA GLU A 101 0.68 48.68 -13.32
C GLU A 101 -0.71 48.13 -12.97
N THR A 102 -1.56 47.97 -13.98
CA THR A 102 -2.93 47.45 -13.83
C THR A 102 -2.98 46.00 -13.34
N THR A 103 -1.96 45.19 -13.65
CA THR A 103 -1.88 43.77 -13.25
C THR A 103 -0.56 43.45 -12.54
N PHE A 104 -0.56 42.36 -11.77
CA PHE A 104 0.64 41.83 -11.13
C PHE A 104 1.72 41.50 -12.17
N ALA A 105 1.34 40.88 -13.28
CA ALA A 105 2.24 40.50 -14.37
C ALA A 105 2.89 41.71 -15.06
N ALA A 106 2.09 42.73 -15.39
CA ALA A 106 2.58 43.99 -15.94
C ALA A 106 3.56 44.69 -14.98
N THR A 107 3.23 44.73 -13.69
CA THR A 107 4.09 45.32 -12.66
C THR A 107 5.42 44.57 -12.54
N MET A 108 5.38 43.23 -12.50
CA MET A 108 6.57 42.38 -12.42
C MET A 108 7.47 42.53 -13.67
N ALA A 109 6.88 42.56 -14.86
CA ALA A 109 7.59 42.75 -16.12
C ALA A 109 8.25 44.13 -16.23
N ALA A 110 7.50 45.20 -15.97
CA ALA A 110 8.01 46.57 -15.99
C ALA A 110 9.13 46.78 -14.94
N THR A 111 8.95 46.23 -13.73
CA THR A 111 9.97 46.28 -12.68
C THR A 111 11.24 45.54 -13.11
N ARG A 112 11.11 44.37 -13.74
CA ARG A 112 12.24 43.59 -14.25
C ARG A 112 12.98 44.32 -15.38
N GLU A 113 12.24 44.94 -16.29
CA GLU A 113 12.80 45.76 -17.36
C GLU A 113 13.57 46.95 -16.79
N ALA A 114 12.99 47.66 -15.82
CA ALA A 114 13.63 48.79 -15.15
C ALA A 114 14.93 48.36 -14.45
N ILE A 115 14.95 47.21 -13.77
CA ILE A 115 16.14 46.63 -13.13
C ILE A 115 17.24 46.29 -14.15
N ALA A 116 16.86 45.83 -15.34
CA ALA A 116 17.81 45.45 -16.38
C ALA A 116 18.48 46.64 -17.08
N ARG A 117 18.03 47.88 -16.82
CA ARG A 117 18.62 49.09 -17.42
C ARG A 117 20.04 49.35 -16.88
N PRO A 118 20.98 49.80 -17.71
CA PRO A 118 22.31 50.19 -17.26
C PRO A 118 22.26 51.27 -16.17
N GLY A 119 23.03 51.09 -15.09
CA GLY A 119 23.16 52.08 -14.01
C GLY A 119 22.22 51.89 -12.82
N VAL A 120 21.31 50.91 -12.86
CA VAL A 120 20.46 50.57 -11.70
C VAL A 120 21.21 49.68 -10.71
N VAL A 121 21.29 50.11 -9.44
CA VAL A 121 21.93 49.37 -8.35
C VAL A 121 20.86 48.81 -7.41
N LEU A 122 20.72 47.49 -7.39
CA LEU A 122 19.86 46.77 -6.45
C LEU A 122 20.63 46.49 -5.15
N ASP A 123 20.49 47.40 -4.18
CA ASP A 123 20.95 47.14 -2.81
C ASP A 123 19.84 46.52 -1.94
N ARG A 124 20.22 46.18 -0.70
CA ARG A 124 19.34 45.51 0.26
C ARG A 124 18.09 46.33 0.61
N GLU A 125 18.17 47.65 0.59
CA GLU A 125 17.07 48.53 0.97
C GLU A 125 16.03 48.62 -0.15
N ILE A 126 16.49 48.79 -1.39
CA ILE A 126 15.63 48.79 -2.57
C ILE A 126 14.94 47.43 -2.75
N VAL A 127 15.67 46.32 -2.59
CA VAL A 127 15.08 44.98 -2.66
C VAL A 127 13.94 44.81 -1.64
N ARG A 128 14.15 45.23 -0.39
CA ARG A 128 13.12 45.19 0.66
C ARG A 128 11.93 46.09 0.31
N ALA A 129 12.19 47.28 -0.24
CA ALA A 129 11.14 48.21 -0.64
C ALA A 129 10.28 47.67 -1.78
N VAL A 130 10.89 47.07 -2.82
CA VAL A 130 10.19 46.41 -3.92
C VAL A 130 9.34 45.24 -3.41
N GLN A 131 9.91 44.37 -2.56
CA GLN A 131 9.17 43.25 -1.96
C GLN A 131 7.98 43.73 -1.10
N ALA A 132 8.16 44.79 -0.32
CA ALA A 132 7.10 45.37 0.49
C ALA A 132 5.97 45.95 -0.38
N ARG A 133 6.31 46.64 -1.48
CA ARG A 133 5.32 47.17 -2.44
C ARG A 133 4.56 46.07 -3.16
N LEU A 134 5.26 45.06 -3.70
CA LEU A 134 4.61 43.91 -4.33
C LEU A 134 3.66 43.20 -3.38
N ARG A 135 4.04 43.02 -2.11
CA ARG A 135 3.17 42.40 -1.11
C ARG A 135 1.96 43.28 -0.75
N ALA A 136 2.14 44.60 -0.69
CA ALA A 136 1.04 45.53 -0.42
C ALA A 136 0.06 45.63 -1.59
N ASP A 137 0.55 45.62 -2.83
CA ASP A 137 -0.25 45.79 -4.03
C ASP A 137 -0.88 44.49 -4.55
N PHE A 138 -0.20 43.35 -4.38
CA PHE A 138 -0.54 42.06 -5.00
C PHE A 138 -0.29 40.85 -4.07
N ALA A 139 -0.77 40.91 -2.83
CA ALA A 139 -0.50 39.87 -1.81
C ALA A 139 -0.83 38.43 -2.27
N GLU A 140 -1.99 38.22 -2.90
CA GLU A 140 -2.45 36.89 -3.32
C GLU A 140 -1.64 36.34 -4.50
N ASP A 141 -1.47 37.13 -5.57
CA ASP A 141 -0.74 36.68 -6.76
C ASP A 141 0.75 36.46 -6.46
N LEU A 142 1.34 37.28 -5.59
CA LEU A 142 2.72 37.10 -5.12
C LEU A 142 2.88 35.78 -4.34
N ALA A 143 1.95 35.46 -3.44
CA ALA A 143 1.96 34.21 -2.69
C ALA A 143 1.85 33.00 -3.63
N ARG A 144 0.92 33.04 -4.60
CA ARG A 144 0.72 31.97 -5.59
C ARG A 144 1.94 31.82 -6.51
N PHE A 145 2.51 32.92 -7.01
CA PHE A 145 3.71 32.88 -7.84
C PHE A 145 4.84 32.16 -7.11
N GLN A 146 5.09 32.54 -5.85
CA GLN A 146 6.15 31.95 -5.05
C GLN A 146 5.89 30.47 -4.74
N GLU A 147 4.66 30.11 -4.38
CA GLU A 147 4.26 28.73 -4.08
C GLU A 147 4.48 27.79 -5.27
N TRP A 148 4.09 28.22 -6.48
CA TRP A 148 4.04 27.33 -7.65
C TRP A 148 5.31 27.32 -8.48
N THR A 149 5.97 28.47 -8.65
CA THR A 149 7.27 28.50 -9.33
C THR A 149 8.39 27.96 -8.44
N GLY A 150 8.21 28.00 -7.12
CA GLY A 150 9.26 27.72 -6.14
C GLY A 150 10.33 28.81 -6.05
N ALA A 151 10.11 29.94 -6.72
CA ALA A 151 11.03 31.06 -6.83
C ALA A 151 10.42 32.32 -6.21
N SER A 152 11.25 33.13 -5.56
CA SER A 152 10.81 34.43 -5.07
C SER A 152 10.58 35.42 -6.24
N ALA A 153 9.81 36.47 -6.01
CA ALA A 153 9.72 37.56 -6.98
C ALA A 153 11.10 38.15 -7.33
N LEU A 154 12.04 38.15 -6.38
CA LEU A 154 13.39 38.63 -6.62
C LEU A 154 14.17 37.75 -7.60
N ASP A 155 14.01 36.42 -7.52
CA ASP A 155 14.65 35.48 -8.45
C ASP A 155 14.17 35.75 -9.89
N TYR A 156 12.88 36.02 -10.07
CA TYR A 156 12.33 36.43 -11.37
C TYR A 156 12.87 37.80 -11.82
N LEU A 157 12.83 38.82 -10.95
CA LEU A 157 13.24 40.18 -11.27
C LEU A 157 14.73 40.29 -11.64
N THR A 158 15.56 39.37 -11.13
CA THR A 158 17.01 39.36 -11.39
C THR A 158 17.46 38.31 -12.41
N ALA A 159 16.54 37.43 -12.86
CA ALA A 159 16.84 36.42 -13.87
C ALA A 159 17.28 37.07 -15.20
N ARG A 160 18.34 36.54 -15.80
CA ARG A 160 18.85 36.98 -17.11
C ARG A 160 18.21 36.16 -18.23
N GLY A 161 17.71 36.84 -19.26
CA GLY A 161 17.06 36.18 -20.40
C GLY A 161 15.82 35.36 -20.00
N ASN A 162 15.45 34.39 -20.84
CA ASN A 162 14.18 33.68 -20.71
C ASN A 162 14.28 32.29 -20.11
N ALA A 163 15.48 31.79 -19.76
CA ALA A 163 15.66 30.42 -19.30
C ALA A 163 14.78 30.10 -18.08
N PHE A 164 14.80 30.98 -17.07
CA PHE A 164 13.91 30.86 -15.90
C PHE A 164 12.43 30.87 -16.30
N ASN A 165 12.02 31.82 -17.15
CA ASN A 165 10.62 31.95 -17.55
C ASN A 165 10.13 30.69 -18.28
N LEU A 166 10.96 30.19 -19.20
CA LEU A 166 10.65 29.01 -19.99
C LEU A 166 10.53 27.78 -19.11
N GLU A 167 11.52 27.53 -18.24
CA GLU A 167 11.51 26.38 -17.33
C GLU A 167 10.29 26.39 -16.39
N ALA A 168 10.02 27.54 -15.75
CA ALA A 168 8.91 27.67 -14.82
C ALA A 168 7.55 27.56 -15.53
N ALA A 169 7.36 28.22 -16.68
CA ALA A 169 6.11 28.17 -17.43
C ALA A 169 5.86 26.79 -18.06
N GLU A 170 6.87 26.15 -18.66
CA GLU A 170 6.74 24.80 -19.22
C GLU A 170 6.37 23.78 -18.14
N ARG A 171 6.98 23.88 -16.95
CA ARG A 171 6.64 23.01 -15.83
C ARG A 171 5.19 23.20 -15.39
N LEU A 172 4.74 24.44 -15.19
CA LEU A 172 3.39 24.73 -14.69
C LEU A 172 2.30 24.40 -15.72
N VAL A 173 2.49 24.77 -16.99
CA VAL A 173 1.57 24.41 -18.07
C VAL A 173 1.54 22.88 -18.25
N GLY A 174 2.69 22.21 -18.17
CA GLY A 174 2.78 20.75 -18.20
C GLY A 174 1.99 20.09 -17.07
N MET A 175 2.09 20.59 -15.84
CA MET A 175 1.31 20.11 -14.69
C MET A 175 -0.20 20.38 -14.85
N ALA A 176 -0.58 21.53 -15.42
CA ALA A 176 -1.98 21.85 -15.69
C ALA A 176 -2.60 20.92 -16.76
N LEU A 177 -1.77 20.38 -17.65
CA LEU A 177 -2.14 19.44 -18.71
C LEU A 177 -1.92 17.96 -18.33
N GLU A 178 -1.45 17.67 -17.11
CA GLU A 178 -1.00 16.31 -16.72
C GLU A 178 -2.06 15.23 -17.01
N TYR A 179 -3.32 15.50 -16.68
CA TYR A 179 -4.45 14.56 -16.85
C TYR A 179 -5.28 14.83 -18.12
N LYS A 180 -4.75 15.60 -19.08
CA LYS A 180 -5.47 15.87 -20.32
C LYS A 180 -5.70 14.56 -21.08
N PRO A 181 -6.92 14.29 -21.57
CA PRO A 181 -7.19 13.20 -22.51
C PRO A 181 -6.26 13.25 -23.73
N LEU A 182 -5.64 12.13 -24.07
CA LEU A 182 -4.69 11.98 -25.18
C LEU A 182 -5.23 11.17 -26.36
N THR A 183 -6.39 10.52 -26.18
CA THR A 183 -7.04 9.70 -27.22
C THR A 183 -8.48 10.13 -27.44
N GLU A 184 -9.04 9.86 -28.62
CA GLU A 184 -10.45 10.11 -28.94
C GLU A 184 -11.39 9.44 -27.93
N ARG A 185 -11.06 8.21 -27.52
CA ARG A 185 -11.83 7.46 -26.52
C ARG A 185 -11.82 8.16 -25.15
N GLN A 186 -10.67 8.66 -24.70
CA GLN A 186 -10.59 9.43 -23.45
C GLN A 186 -11.36 10.75 -23.56
N LEU A 187 -11.29 11.43 -24.71
CA LEU A 187 -12.02 12.69 -24.98
C LEU A 187 -13.53 12.50 -24.99
N ALA A 188 -14.02 11.43 -25.61
CA ALA A 188 -15.44 11.10 -25.70
C ALA A 188 -16.08 10.88 -24.32
N ARG A 189 -15.30 10.45 -23.32
CA ARG A 189 -15.74 10.24 -21.93
C ARG A 189 -15.86 11.52 -21.11
N GLN A 190 -15.25 12.62 -21.57
CA GLN A 190 -15.26 13.87 -20.81
C GLN A 190 -16.66 14.47 -20.80
N THR A 191 -17.02 15.09 -19.68
CA THR A 191 -18.18 15.97 -19.59
C THR A 191 -17.94 17.25 -20.42
N PRO A 192 -18.99 17.99 -20.81
CA PRO A 192 -18.84 19.29 -21.46
C PRO A 192 -17.96 20.28 -20.67
N GLN A 193 -18.06 20.24 -19.34
CA GLN A 193 -17.33 21.12 -18.44
C GLN A 193 -15.83 20.76 -18.40
N GLU A 194 -15.49 19.47 -18.38
CA GLU A 194 -14.09 19.01 -18.51
C GLU A 194 -13.49 19.37 -19.86
N ARG A 195 -14.25 19.21 -20.96
CA ARG A 195 -13.79 19.64 -22.30
C ARG A 195 -13.49 21.13 -22.35
N ALA A 196 -14.33 21.98 -21.75
CA ALA A 196 -14.09 23.41 -21.67
C ALA A 196 -12.81 23.73 -20.87
N ARG A 197 -12.61 23.06 -19.72
CA ARG A 197 -11.38 23.17 -18.93
C ARG A 197 -10.13 22.83 -19.74
N TRP A 198 -10.18 21.77 -20.56
CA TRP A 198 -9.06 21.39 -21.42
C TRP A 198 -8.80 22.38 -22.55
N ALA A 199 -9.85 22.94 -23.16
CA ALA A 199 -9.69 23.99 -24.17
C ALA A 199 -9.00 25.24 -23.62
N GLU A 200 -9.34 25.64 -22.38
CA GLU A 200 -8.65 26.74 -21.70
C GLU A 200 -7.17 26.41 -21.42
N ALA A 201 -6.86 25.19 -20.98
CA ALA A 201 -5.49 24.76 -20.75
C ALA A 201 -4.66 24.71 -22.05
N ASP A 202 -5.29 24.34 -23.17
CA ASP A 202 -4.65 24.38 -24.50
C ASP A 202 -4.35 25.80 -24.98
N ALA A 203 -5.23 26.76 -24.63
CA ALA A 203 -4.96 28.17 -24.90
C ALA A 203 -3.70 28.66 -24.16
N LEU A 204 -3.46 28.20 -22.92
CA LEU A 204 -2.21 28.47 -22.20
C LEU A 204 -0.99 27.88 -22.90
N GLY A 205 -1.08 26.63 -23.38
CA GLY A 205 -0.02 25.99 -24.16
C GLY A 205 0.31 26.76 -25.45
N THR A 206 -0.71 27.26 -26.14
CA THR A 206 -0.55 28.07 -27.36
C THR A 206 0.12 29.42 -27.06
N ARG A 207 -0.29 30.09 -25.97
CA ARG A 207 0.33 31.35 -25.51
C ARG A 207 1.79 31.16 -25.13
N LEU A 208 2.11 30.08 -24.41
CA LEU A 208 3.49 29.70 -24.08
C LEU A 208 4.32 29.41 -25.34
N GLY A 209 3.76 28.72 -26.34
CA GLY A 209 4.41 28.48 -27.62
C GLY A 209 4.81 29.79 -28.32
N LYS A 210 3.90 30.76 -28.39
CA LYS A 210 4.18 32.09 -28.96
C LYS A 210 5.31 32.82 -28.23
N LEU A 211 5.32 32.78 -26.89
CA LEU A 211 6.38 33.40 -26.09
C LEU A 211 7.76 32.75 -26.32
N ARG A 212 7.78 31.43 -26.46
CA ARG A 212 9.01 30.69 -26.79
C ARG A 212 9.53 31.10 -28.16
N ASP A 213 8.65 31.18 -29.16
CA ASP A 213 9.02 31.48 -30.54
C ASP A 213 9.49 32.95 -30.72
N GLN A 214 9.01 33.87 -29.87
CA GLN A 214 9.47 35.26 -29.79
C GLN A 214 10.90 35.42 -29.23
N GLY A 215 11.46 34.39 -28.57
CA GLY A 215 12.84 34.43 -28.08
C GLY A 215 13.12 35.66 -27.20
N LYS A 216 14.20 36.40 -27.51
CA LYS A 216 14.62 37.56 -26.70
C LYS A 216 13.58 38.69 -26.65
N ASP A 217 12.73 38.82 -27.67
CA ASP A 217 11.72 39.89 -27.74
C ASP A 217 10.65 39.73 -26.66
N ALA A 218 10.45 38.51 -26.15
CA ALA A 218 9.53 38.23 -25.05
C ALA A 218 10.14 38.42 -23.65
N GLN A 219 11.40 38.88 -23.51
CA GLN A 219 12.11 38.85 -22.22
C GLN A 219 11.41 39.60 -21.08
N PHE A 220 10.80 40.75 -21.40
CA PHE A 220 10.04 41.56 -20.46
C PHE A 220 8.54 41.51 -20.75
N SER A 221 8.07 40.48 -21.45
CA SER A 221 6.64 40.32 -21.68
C SER A 221 5.93 39.95 -20.37
N PRO A 222 4.86 40.66 -19.96
CA PRO A 222 4.06 40.30 -18.79
C PRO A 222 3.39 38.94 -18.93
N GLU A 223 3.17 38.52 -20.18
CA GLU A 223 2.52 37.25 -20.52
C GLU A 223 3.22 36.02 -19.90
N TRP A 224 4.53 36.07 -19.64
CA TRP A 224 5.22 34.99 -18.91
C TRP A 224 4.62 34.76 -17.53
N VAL A 225 4.39 35.84 -16.78
CA VAL A 225 3.84 35.79 -15.42
C VAL A 225 2.35 35.44 -15.48
N ASP A 226 1.62 35.99 -16.45
CA ASP A 226 0.19 35.67 -16.63
C ASP A 226 -0.02 34.17 -16.91
N VAL A 227 0.74 33.58 -17.83
CA VAL A 227 0.67 32.14 -18.12
C VAL A 227 1.01 31.29 -16.89
N MET A 228 2.04 31.68 -16.11
CA MET A 228 2.42 30.95 -14.88
C MET A 228 1.32 31.00 -13.82
N VAL A 229 0.81 32.19 -13.50
CA VAL A 229 -0.24 32.38 -12.47
C VAL A 229 -1.55 31.72 -12.92
N GLU A 230 -1.89 31.84 -14.20
CA GLU A 230 -3.11 31.26 -14.75
C GLU A 230 -3.05 29.71 -14.83
N ALA A 231 -1.89 29.14 -15.17
CA ALA A 231 -1.66 27.69 -15.10
C ALA A 231 -1.71 27.20 -13.66
N ALA A 232 -1.04 27.90 -12.73
CA ALA A 232 -1.02 27.56 -11.31
C ALA A 232 -2.43 27.45 -10.69
N ARG A 233 -3.36 28.33 -11.07
CA ARG A 233 -4.77 28.30 -10.64
C ARG A 233 -5.52 27.03 -11.04
N ARG A 234 -5.03 26.29 -12.04
CA ARG A 234 -5.67 25.08 -12.60
C ARG A 234 -5.05 23.77 -12.11
N ILE A 235 -3.91 23.83 -11.42
CA ILE A 235 -3.22 22.67 -10.88
C ILE A 235 -3.85 22.26 -9.55
N THR A 236 -4.20 20.98 -9.41
CA THR A 236 -4.63 20.42 -8.12
C THR A 236 -3.41 20.14 -7.26
N PHE A 237 -3.40 20.61 -6.01
CA PHE A 237 -2.30 20.37 -5.08
C PHE A 237 -2.04 18.87 -4.86
N ARG A 238 -0.82 18.42 -5.14
CA ARG A 238 -0.35 17.14 -4.62
C ARG A 238 -0.24 17.25 -3.09
N PRO A 239 -0.61 16.22 -2.32
CA PRO A 239 -0.44 16.26 -0.88
C PRO A 239 1.05 16.44 -0.52
N VAL A 240 1.43 17.58 0.06
CA VAL A 240 2.82 17.87 0.44
C VAL A 240 3.13 17.34 1.84
N GLU A 241 2.12 17.33 2.72
CA GLU A 241 2.22 16.69 4.02
C GLU A 241 2.12 15.17 3.89
N ARG A 242 3.23 14.47 4.16
CA ARG A 242 3.33 13.00 4.19
C ARG A 242 3.08 12.34 2.81
N GLU A 243 3.75 12.85 1.77
CA GLU A 243 3.62 12.44 0.35
C GLU A 243 3.57 10.91 0.13
N ALA A 244 2.35 10.38 0.04
CA ALA A 244 2.08 9.00 -0.37
C ALA A 244 2.11 8.79 -1.89
N VAL A 245 2.27 9.89 -2.64
CA VAL A 245 2.14 9.98 -4.10
C VAL A 245 3.53 10.08 -4.71
N ALA A 246 3.72 9.47 -5.88
CA ALA A 246 4.94 9.64 -6.66
C ALA A 246 5.15 11.12 -7.00
N PRO A 247 6.40 11.61 -7.07
CA PRO A 247 6.66 12.95 -7.56
C PRO A 247 6.18 13.08 -9.02
N TYR A 248 5.80 14.29 -9.43
CA TYR A 248 5.56 14.54 -10.85
C TYR A 248 6.88 14.37 -11.61
N VAL A 249 6.85 13.50 -12.63
CA VAL A 249 7.96 13.28 -13.55
C VAL A 249 7.41 13.52 -14.94
N ARG A 250 8.11 14.32 -15.75
CA ARG A 250 7.74 14.54 -17.15
C ARG A 250 7.62 13.18 -17.86
N PRO A 251 6.45 12.82 -18.38
CA PRO A 251 6.23 11.51 -18.99
C PRO A 251 7.14 11.33 -20.21
N ALA A 252 7.90 10.23 -20.23
CA ALA A 252 8.71 9.83 -21.37
C ALA A 252 8.89 8.31 -21.36
N THR A 253 8.88 7.68 -22.54
CA THR A 253 9.20 6.25 -22.71
C THR A 253 10.63 6.13 -23.23
N PRO A 254 11.50 5.32 -22.60
CA PRO A 254 12.85 5.09 -23.09
C PRO A 254 12.87 4.49 -24.50
N GLU A 255 13.91 4.82 -25.28
CA GLU A 255 14.12 4.23 -26.59
C GLU A 255 14.30 2.71 -26.51
N THR A 256 13.62 1.98 -27.40
CA THR A 256 13.75 0.53 -27.56
C THR A 256 14.74 0.24 -28.69
N ARG A 257 15.95 -0.21 -28.33
CA ARG A 257 17.03 -0.55 -29.27
C ARG A 257 17.55 -1.97 -29.03
N ASN A 258 17.96 -2.65 -30.10
CA ASN A 258 18.70 -3.91 -30.00
C ASN A 258 20.18 -3.62 -29.70
N LEU A 259 20.83 -4.52 -28.97
CA LEU A 259 22.27 -4.42 -28.73
C LEU A 259 23.06 -4.99 -29.93
N PRO A 260 24.09 -4.28 -30.40
CA PRO A 260 25.12 -4.85 -31.27
C PRO A 260 25.77 -6.11 -30.65
N PRO A 261 26.33 -7.03 -31.46
CA PRO A 261 26.93 -8.27 -30.96
C PRO A 261 28.06 -8.08 -29.93
N ASP A 262 28.90 -7.07 -30.11
CA ASP A 262 29.99 -6.68 -29.20
C ASP A 262 29.46 -6.18 -27.85
N GLU A 263 28.51 -5.23 -27.84
CA GLU A 263 27.86 -4.78 -26.60
C GLU A 263 27.17 -5.93 -25.85
N ALA A 264 26.54 -6.85 -26.59
CA ALA A 264 25.88 -8.01 -25.99
C ALA A 264 26.88 -9.01 -25.38
N GLN A 265 28.04 -9.20 -26.02
CA GLN A 265 29.12 -10.03 -25.49
C GLN A 265 29.67 -9.44 -24.19
N GLU A 266 29.93 -8.12 -24.14
CA GLU A 266 30.38 -7.44 -22.91
C GLU A 266 29.37 -7.60 -21.76
N VAL A 267 28.07 -7.53 -22.07
CA VAL A 267 26.99 -7.76 -21.10
C VAL A 267 27.02 -9.19 -20.54
N LEU A 268 27.23 -10.19 -21.39
CA LEU A 268 27.34 -11.60 -20.98
C LEU A 268 28.59 -11.84 -20.12
N GLU A 269 29.75 -11.35 -20.54
CA GLU A 269 31.00 -11.51 -19.80
C GLU A 269 30.93 -10.86 -18.42
N ARG A 270 30.34 -9.66 -18.34
CA ARG A 270 30.09 -8.99 -17.06
C ARG A 270 29.19 -9.82 -16.15
N ASP A 271 28.16 -10.46 -16.69
CA ASP A 271 27.28 -11.35 -15.92
C ASP A 271 28.03 -12.59 -15.44
N TRP A 272 28.73 -13.29 -16.32
CA TRP A 272 29.49 -14.47 -15.98
C TRP A 272 30.53 -14.18 -14.90
N LEU A 273 31.25 -13.07 -15.01
CA LEU A 273 32.19 -12.64 -13.97
C LEU A 273 31.50 -12.29 -12.66
N HIS A 274 30.30 -11.71 -12.69
CA HIS A 274 29.48 -11.53 -11.47
C HIS A 274 29.16 -12.87 -10.81
N GLN A 275 28.81 -13.90 -11.60
CA GLN A 275 28.55 -15.25 -11.08
C GLN A 275 29.78 -15.92 -10.44
N ALA A 276 30.99 -15.52 -10.83
CA ALA A 276 32.23 -15.91 -10.17
C ALA A 276 32.66 -14.97 -9.02
N ASN A 277 31.83 -14.00 -8.61
CA ASN A 277 32.21 -12.93 -7.68
C ASN A 277 33.48 -12.17 -8.13
N ARG A 278 33.67 -12.02 -9.44
CA ARG A 278 34.88 -11.49 -10.10
C ARG A 278 36.17 -12.23 -9.68
N ASN A 279 36.04 -13.51 -9.37
CA ASN A 279 37.11 -14.34 -8.83
C ASN A 279 37.25 -15.66 -9.60
N ALA A 280 37.70 -15.57 -10.86
CA ALA A 280 37.92 -16.70 -11.76
C ALA A 280 39.21 -17.48 -11.43
N THR A 281 39.29 -18.10 -10.25
CA THR A 281 40.42 -18.97 -9.89
C THR A 281 40.35 -20.33 -10.59
N PRO A 282 41.45 -21.08 -10.70
CA PRO A 282 41.44 -22.43 -11.28
C PRO A 282 40.41 -23.35 -10.64
N GLU A 283 40.27 -23.31 -9.30
CA GLU A 283 39.28 -24.10 -8.56
C GLU A 283 37.85 -23.72 -8.96
N ARG A 284 37.60 -22.42 -9.13
CA ARG A 284 36.29 -21.93 -9.55
C ARG A 284 35.95 -22.36 -10.98
N ILE A 285 36.94 -22.34 -11.89
CA ILE A 285 36.78 -22.81 -13.26
C ILE A 285 36.46 -24.31 -13.28
N LEU A 286 37.20 -25.12 -12.52
CA LEU A 286 36.96 -26.56 -12.38
C LEU A 286 35.59 -26.88 -11.77
N GLN A 287 35.13 -26.09 -10.80
CA GLN A 287 33.76 -26.19 -10.26
C GLN A 287 32.71 -25.91 -11.35
N GLU A 288 32.89 -24.86 -12.14
CA GLU A 288 31.96 -24.50 -13.21
C GLU A 288 31.89 -25.59 -14.29
N ILE A 289 33.02 -26.19 -14.67
CA ILE A 289 33.10 -27.34 -15.58
C ILE A 289 32.33 -28.54 -15.00
N THR A 290 32.48 -28.82 -13.70
CA THR A 290 31.77 -29.90 -13.03
C THR A 290 30.25 -29.69 -13.09
N TRP A 291 29.78 -28.47 -12.84
CA TRP A 291 28.36 -28.14 -12.94
C TRP A 291 27.85 -28.19 -14.38
N ALA A 292 28.65 -27.74 -15.36
CA ALA A 292 28.31 -27.85 -16.77
C ALA A 292 28.11 -29.31 -17.21
N ARG A 293 28.96 -30.23 -16.76
CA ARG A 293 28.83 -31.67 -17.02
C ARG A 293 27.59 -32.28 -16.37
N LYS A 294 27.29 -31.93 -15.11
CA LYS A 294 26.05 -32.35 -14.43
C LYS A 294 24.81 -31.88 -15.21
N LEU A 295 24.82 -30.62 -15.66
CA LEU A 295 23.74 -30.06 -16.47
C LEU A 295 23.59 -30.78 -17.80
N ALA A 296 24.70 -31.04 -18.52
CA ALA A 296 24.69 -31.79 -19.77
C ALA A 296 24.13 -33.21 -19.58
N ALA A 297 24.58 -33.92 -18.54
CA ALA A 297 24.06 -35.25 -18.23
C ALA A 297 22.54 -35.24 -17.94
N ARG A 298 22.05 -34.22 -17.22
CA ARG A 298 20.61 -34.05 -16.97
C ARG A 298 19.85 -33.82 -18.28
N ILE A 299 20.32 -32.90 -19.12
CA ILE A 299 19.64 -32.52 -20.37
C ILE A 299 19.62 -33.69 -21.36
N SER A 300 20.76 -34.38 -21.56
CA SER A 300 20.83 -35.54 -22.44
C SER A 300 19.96 -36.72 -21.97
N ALA A 301 19.63 -36.79 -20.67
CA ALA A 301 18.76 -37.84 -20.11
C ALA A 301 17.27 -37.44 -20.05
N ALA A 302 16.89 -36.22 -20.42
CA ALA A 302 15.56 -35.68 -20.17
C ALA A 302 14.51 -36.06 -21.25
N THR A 303 14.93 -36.58 -22.40
CA THR A 303 14.06 -36.81 -23.57
C THR A 303 14.31 -38.15 -24.24
N ASP A 304 13.28 -38.70 -24.91
CA ASP A 304 13.39 -39.91 -25.74
C ASP A 304 14.30 -39.68 -26.97
N ASP A 305 14.35 -38.44 -27.46
CA ASP A 305 15.34 -37.98 -28.45
C ASP A 305 16.54 -37.37 -27.73
N ALA A 306 17.67 -38.08 -27.67
CA ALA A 306 18.85 -37.61 -26.96
C ALA A 306 19.42 -36.34 -27.60
N VAL A 307 19.52 -35.25 -26.82
CA VAL A 307 20.28 -34.06 -27.21
C VAL A 307 21.77 -34.42 -27.25
N ASP A 308 22.37 -34.37 -28.44
CA ASP A 308 23.81 -34.60 -28.61
C ASP A 308 24.61 -33.39 -28.11
N LEU A 309 25.31 -33.60 -27.00
CA LEU A 309 26.20 -32.62 -26.36
C LEU A 309 27.66 -33.09 -26.39
N SER A 310 28.01 -34.07 -27.24
CA SER A 310 29.35 -34.65 -27.31
C SER A 310 30.44 -33.61 -27.58
N THR A 311 30.21 -32.71 -28.55
CA THR A 311 31.13 -31.62 -28.89
C THR A 311 31.36 -30.66 -27.72
N ASP A 312 30.30 -30.29 -26.99
CA ASP A 312 30.42 -29.42 -25.82
C ASP A 312 31.17 -30.11 -24.68
N LEU A 313 30.94 -31.42 -24.47
CA LEU A 313 31.65 -32.22 -23.47
C LEU A 313 33.14 -32.38 -23.79
N GLU A 314 33.50 -32.61 -25.05
CA GLU A 314 34.89 -32.65 -25.52
C GLU A 314 35.59 -31.30 -25.29
N GLN A 315 34.90 -30.19 -25.58
CA GLN A 315 35.44 -28.86 -25.31
C GLN A 315 35.65 -28.62 -23.80
N LEU A 316 34.73 -29.08 -22.94
CA LEU A 316 34.91 -29.00 -21.49
C LEU A 316 36.12 -29.81 -21.00
N ILE A 317 36.41 -30.97 -21.60
CA ILE A 317 37.62 -31.77 -21.30
C ILE A 317 38.88 -30.98 -21.64
N ALA A 318 38.93 -30.37 -22.83
CA ALA A 318 40.08 -29.55 -23.23
C ALA A 318 40.28 -28.32 -22.34
N LEU A 319 39.19 -27.65 -21.94
CA LEU A 319 39.24 -26.50 -21.02
C LEU A 319 39.64 -26.93 -19.60
N GLU A 320 39.25 -28.12 -19.14
CA GLU A 320 39.65 -28.65 -17.84
C GLU A 320 41.16 -28.90 -17.77
N ALA A 321 41.75 -29.47 -18.83
CA ALA A 321 43.19 -29.68 -18.91
C ALA A 321 43.95 -28.34 -18.75
N LYS A 322 43.52 -27.30 -19.47
CA LYS A 322 44.07 -25.95 -19.32
C LYS A 322 43.90 -25.40 -17.90
N ALA A 323 42.71 -25.55 -17.32
CA ALA A 323 42.43 -25.05 -15.97
C ALA A 323 43.32 -25.70 -14.90
N ARG A 324 43.72 -26.96 -15.07
CA ARG A 324 44.64 -27.67 -14.15
C ARG A 324 46.09 -27.17 -14.24
N GLU A 325 46.46 -26.57 -15.36
CA GLU A 325 47.81 -26.02 -15.59
C GLU A 325 47.90 -24.53 -15.20
N THR A 326 46.76 -23.84 -15.07
CA THR A 326 46.69 -22.44 -14.66
C THR A 326 47.03 -22.27 -13.17
N SER A 327 47.96 -21.35 -12.85
CA SER A 327 48.41 -21.06 -11.47
C SER A 327 47.77 -19.82 -10.84
N GLY A 328 46.93 -19.09 -11.57
CA GLY A 328 46.32 -17.83 -11.14
C GLY A 328 44.91 -17.61 -11.69
N LYS A 329 44.37 -16.40 -11.49
CA LYS A 329 43.05 -16.06 -12.04
C LYS A 329 43.11 -15.98 -13.56
N ASP A 330 42.15 -16.59 -14.24
CA ASP A 330 42.06 -16.59 -15.70
C ASP A 330 40.61 -16.31 -16.13
N THR A 331 40.36 -15.03 -16.42
CA THR A 331 39.04 -14.54 -16.85
C THR A 331 38.64 -15.13 -18.20
N ASP A 332 39.57 -15.22 -19.14
CA ASP A 332 39.28 -15.66 -20.51
C ASP A 332 38.94 -17.15 -20.54
N LEU A 333 39.67 -17.97 -19.77
CA LEU A 333 39.37 -19.38 -19.61
C LEU A 333 38.02 -19.60 -18.93
N TYR A 334 37.69 -18.82 -17.90
CA TYR A 334 36.39 -18.89 -17.26
C TYR A 334 35.25 -18.48 -18.21
N VAL A 335 35.43 -17.41 -18.99
CA VAL A 335 34.48 -16.96 -20.03
C VAL A 335 34.29 -18.06 -21.08
N ALA A 336 35.36 -18.73 -21.51
CA ALA A 336 35.29 -19.84 -22.45
C ALA A 336 34.46 -21.02 -21.89
N VAL A 337 34.66 -21.42 -20.63
CA VAL A 337 33.83 -22.45 -19.96
C VAL A 337 32.37 -22.04 -19.90
N ARG A 338 32.09 -20.77 -19.55
CA ARG A 338 30.73 -20.24 -19.47
C ARG A 338 30.04 -20.19 -20.82
N ALA A 339 30.76 -19.91 -21.90
CA ALA A 339 30.21 -20.00 -23.26
C ALA A 339 29.76 -21.43 -23.60
N VAL A 340 30.52 -22.47 -23.21
CA VAL A 340 30.10 -23.87 -23.40
C VAL A 340 28.87 -24.20 -22.56
N LYS A 341 28.88 -23.84 -21.27
CA LYS A 341 27.74 -24.07 -20.38
C LYS A 341 26.46 -23.38 -20.85
N ARG A 342 26.57 -22.17 -21.42
CA ARG A 342 25.45 -21.46 -22.03
C ARG A 342 24.87 -22.28 -23.19
N ARG A 343 25.68 -22.80 -24.11
CA ARG A 343 25.19 -23.63 -25.22
C ARG A 343 24.46 -24.87 -24.72
N ILE A 344 25.04 -25.58 -23.73
CA ILE A 344 24.41 -26.72 -23.08
C ILE A 344 23.04 -26.32 -22.50
N MET A 345 22.97 -25.22 -21.76
CA MET A 345 21.73 -24.78 -21.11
C MET A 345 20.63 -24.38 -22.11
N PHE A 346 21.00 -23.77 -23.24
CA PHE A 346 20.06 -23.38 -24.30
C PHE A 346 19.71 -24.52 -25.28
N ALA A 347 20.44 -25.64 -25.24
CA ALA A 347 20.05 -26.87 -25.92
C ALA A 347 18.95 -27.66 -25.18
N ASN A 348 18.50 -27.18 -24.01
CA ASN A 348 17.47 -27.82 -23.21
C ASN A 348 16.12 -27.89 -23.97
N PRO A 349 15.53 -29.07 -24.19
CA PRO A 349 14.23 -29.24 -24.86
C PRO A 349 13.06 -28.53 -24.15
N ALA A 350 13.20 -28.15 -22.87
CA ALA A 350 12.23 -27.30 -22.18
C ALA A 350 12.11 -25.88 -22.78
N LEU A 351 13.05 -25.48 -23.65
CA LEU A 351 13.08 -24.23 -24.40
C LEU A 351 12.59 -24.43 -25.84
N ASP A 352 11.35 -24.88 -26.00
CA ASP A 352 10.66 -25.03 -27.29
C ASP A 352 10.06 -23.68 -27.81
N PHE A 353 10.65 -22.56 -27.42
CA PHE A 353 10.24 -21.21 -27.80
C PHE A 353 11.47 -20.33 -28.04
N ASP A 354 11.35 -19.36 -28.94
CA ASP A 354 12.43 -18.43 -29.27
C ASP A 354 12.19 -17.01 -28.76
N SER A 355 11.02 -16.75 -28.17
CA SER A 355 10.56 -15.40 -27.85
C SER A 355 9.98 -15.33 -26.43
N VAL A 356 10.20 -14.21 -25.74
CA VAL A 356 9.69 -13.96 -24.39
C VAL A 356 9.04 -12.59 -24.30
N LEU A 357 7.87 -12.51 -23.67
CA LEU A 357 7.14 -11.29 -23.32
C LEU A 357 7.51 -10.87 -21.89
N PHE A 358 7.74 -9.58 -21.63
CA PHE A 358 8.02 -9.07 -20.28
C PHE A 358 7.74 -7.57 -20.18
N VAL A 359 7.78 -7.06 -18.94
CA VAL A 359 7.71 -5.63 -18.65
C VAL A 359 9.09 -5.11 -18.25
N ASP A 360 9.54 -4.01 -18.83
CA ASP A 360 10.67 -3.20 -18.38
C ASP A 360 10.14 -1.93 -17.72
N MET A 361 10.18 -1.85 -16.39
CA MET A 361 9.54 -0.77 -15.63
C MET A 361 10.45 -0.10 -14.58
N PRO A 362 10.35 1.24 -14.41
CA PRO A 362 10.90 1.92 -13.26
C PRO A 362 10.36 1.34 -11.95
N TYR A 363 11.13 1.48 -10.87
CA TYR A 363 10.59 1.27 -9.54
C TYR A 363 9.51 2.32 -9.24
N PRO A 364 8.40 1.93 -8.58
CA PRO A 364 7.46 2.87 -8.00
C PRO A 364 8.15 3.88 -7.07
N GLN A 365 7.60 5.09 -6.93
CA GLN A 365 8.17 6.16 -6.09
C GLN A 365 7.13 6.74 -5.14
N GLY A 366 7.61 7.36 -4.05
CA GLY A 366 6.79 8.00 -3.00
C GLY A 366 7.53 7.98 -1.65
N LYS A 367 7.15 8.85 -0.71
CA LYS A 367 7.75 8.89 0.65
C LYS A 367 7.18 7.83 1.59
N GLU A 368 6.22 7.05 1.13
CA GLU A 368 5.63 5.98 1.92
C GLU A 368 6.55 4.76 2.03
N TRP A 369 6.49 4.10 3.17
CA TRP A 369 7.21 2.87 3.46
C TRP A 369 6.88 1.79 2.42
N ARG A 370 7.91 1.04 2.02
CA ARG A 370 7.77 -0.10 1.10
C ARG A 370 6.83 -1.11 1.73
N HIS A 371 5.77 -1.44 1.01
CA HIS A 371 4.70 -2.31 1.46
C HIS A 371 4.06 -2.98 0.25
N GLU A 372 3.81 -4.28 0.33
CA GLU A 372 3.40 -5.08 -0.82
C GLU A 372 2.09 -4.53 -1.44
N THR A 373 1.04 -4.16 -0.71
CA THR A 373 -0.17 -3.64 -1.41
C THR A 373 -0.01 -2.21 -2.00
N ARG A 374 0.94 -1.40 -1.52
CA ARG A 374 0.97 0.04 -1.83
C ARG A 374 1.51 0.41 -3.21
N HIS A 375 2.50 -0.33 -3.69
CA HIS A 375 3.08 -0.07 -5.01
C HIS A 375 2.14 -0.37 -6.19
N ARG A 376 1.01 -1.03 -5.91
CA ARG A 376 -0.10 -1.25 -6.84
C ARG A 376 -1.07 -0.08 -6.92
N LEU A 377 -0.98 0.89 -5.99
CA LEU A 377 -1.83 2.07 -6.01
C LEU A 377 -1.39 2.95 -7.16
N GLY A 378 -2.31 3.29 -8.07
CA GLY A 378 -1.99 4.06 -9.29
C GLY A 378 -1.17 5.31 -9.02
N TYR A 379 -1.41 6.00 -7.90
CA TYR A 379 -0.69 7.21 -7.51
C TYR A 379 0.78 7.00 -7.10
N GLN A 380 1.28 5.76 -6.96
CA GLN A 380 2.71 5.45 -6.77
C GLN A 380 3.43 5.08 -8.08
N ALA A 381 2.66 4.90 -9.16
CA ALA A 381 3.20 4.49 -10.45
C ALA A 381 4.00 5.62 -11.11
N VAL A 382 5.15 5.29 -11.66
CA VAL A 382 6.07 6.22 -12.32
C VAL A 382 6.07 5.95 -13.84
N PRO A 383 5.88 6.96 -14.69
CA PRO A 383 5.92 6.77 -16.13
C PRO A 383 7.32 6.36 -16.61
N GLY A 384 7.37 5.64 -17.74
CA GLY A 384 8.61 5.20 -18.39
C GLY A 384 8.74 3.69 -18.56
N ALA A 385 7.69 2.95 -18.26
CA ALA A 385 7.65 1.51 -18.46
C ALA A 385 7.39 1.13 -19.93
N ARG A 386 7.74 -0.10 -20.30
CA ARG A 386 7.54 -0.69 -21.63
C ARG A 386 7.09 -2.15 -21.52
N LEU A 387 6.14 -2.53 -22.37
CA LEU A 387 5.75 -3.92 -22.62
C LEU A 387 6.47 -4.40 -23.89
N LEU A 388 7.35 -5.38 -23.75
CA LEU A 388 8.30 -5.78 -24.78
C LEU A 388 8.23 -7.28 -25.06
N THR A 389 8.51 -7.67 -26.30
CA THR A 389 8.92 -9.04 -26.64
C THR A 389 10.39 -9.06 -27.06
N LEU A 390 11.12 -10.11 -26.70
CA LEU A 390 12.50 -10.36 -27.13
C LEU A 390 12.58 -11.70 -27.86
N LYS A 391 12.98 -11.66 -29.14
CA LYS A 391 13.24 -12.86 -29.95
C LYS A 391 14.74 -13.21 -29.95
N GLY A 392 15.08 -14.48 -29.70
CA GLY A 392 16.43 -15.03 -29.67
C GLY A 392 16.97 -15.39 -28.26
N LEU A 393 16.23 -15.06 -27.19
CA LEU A 393 16.57 -15.35 -25.79
C LEU A 393 18.00 -14.96 -25.36
N ALA A 394 18.52 -13.85 -25.90
CA ALA A 394 19.85 -13.34 -25.63
C ALA A 394 19.87 -11.79 -25.56
N PRO A 395 20.91 -11.17 -24.98
CA PRO A 395 20.96 -9.70 -24.86
C PRO A 395 20.91 -8.94 -26.20
N ASN A 396 21.40 -9.53 -27.29
CA ASN A 396 21.31 -9.01 -28.66
C ASN A 396 20.03 -9.45 -29.41
N GLY A 397 19.09 -10.09 -28.73
CA GLY A 397 17.83 -10.51 -29.34
C GLY A 397 17.03 -9.34 -29.91
N ARG A 398 16.13 -9.62 -30.85
CA ARG A 398 15.30 -8.61 -31.51
C ARG A 398 14.16 -8.19 -30.58
N LEU A 399 14.18 -6.95 -30.11
CA LEU A 399 13.11 -6.36 -29.32
C LEU A 399 11.96 -5.86 -30.20
N THR A 400 10.75 -5.95 -29.67
CA THR A 400 9.56 -5.30 -30.23
C THR A 400 8.77 -4.67 -29.09
N GLN A 401 8.49 -3.37 -29.21
CA GLN A 401 7.69 -2.64 -28.25
C GLN A 401 6.21 -2.75 -28.61
N LEU A 402 5.44 -3.43 -27.78
CA LEU A 402 3.99 -3.54 -27.95
C LEU A 402 3.31 -2.26 -27.46
N MET A 403 3.70 -1.81 -26.27
CA MET A 403 3.17 -0.63 -25.59
C MET A 403 4.23 0.04 -24.69
N PRO A 404 4.10 1.35 -24.39
CA PRO A 404 3.05 2.24 -24.85
C PRO A 404 3.36 2.77 -26.26
N LYS A 405 2.36 3.33 -26.93
CA LYS A 405 2.52 4.03 -28.22
C LYS A 405 2.29 5.52 -28.01
N ALA A 406 3.16 6.36 -28.58
CA ALA A 406 3.00 7.81 -28.51
C ALA A 406 1.60 8.21 -29.02
N PRO A 407 0.91 9.17 -28.36
CA PRO A 407 1.40 10.03 -27.26
C PRO A 407 1.28 9.41 -25.85
N LEU A 408 0.83 8.16 -25.71
CA LEU A 408 0.72 7.52 -24.41
C LEU A 408 2.10 7.18 -23.84
N HIS A 409 2.26 7.50 -22.57
CA HIS A 409 3.36 7.08 -21.70
C HIS A 409 2.76 6.65 -20.36
N GLY A 410 3.41 5.78 -19.61
CA GLY A 410 2.83 5.33 -18.34
C GLY A 410 3.61 4.22 -17.67
N ALA A 411 2.89 3.51 -16.81
CA ALA A 411 3.37 2.36 -16.06
C ALA A 411 2.56 1.12 -16.43
N PHE A 412 3.22 -0.03 -16.49
CA PHE A 412 2.55 -1.33 -16.62
C PHE A 412 2.52 -2.02 -15.27
N TRP A 413 1.60 -2.96 -15.18
CA TRP A 413 1.65 -3.99 -14.17
C TRP A 413 1.56 -5.36 -14.87
N ARG A 414 1.34 -6.44 -14.11
CA ARG A 414 1.42 -7.83 -14.60
C ARG A 414 0.59 -8.07 -15.90
N PRO A 415 1.20 -8.58 -16.99
CA PRO A 415 0.49 -9.07 -18.16
C PRO A 415 0.14 -10.57 -18.06
N ASP A 416 -0.75 -11.02 -18.94
CA ASP A 416 -1.03 -12.42 -19.25
C ASP A 416 -1.10 -12.64 -20.76
N LEU A 417 -0.75 -13.85 -21.20
CA LEU A 417 -0.71 -14.24 -22.60
C LEU A 417 -1.87 -15.20 -22.89
N SER A 418 -2.59 -14.97 -23.99
CA SER A 418 -3.67 -15.87 -24.42
C SER A 418 -3.13 -17.28 -24.65
N PHE A 419 -3.98 -18.31 -24.49
CA PHE A 419 -3.52 -19.71 -24.59
C PHE A 419 -2.95 -20.06 -25.96
N ASP A 420 -3.42 -19.41 -27.02
CA ASP A 420 -2.91 -19.51 -28.40
C ASP A 420 -1.68 -18.61 -28.68
N ALA A 421 -1.24 -17.82 -27.70
CA ALA A 421 -0.15 -16.85 -27.79
C ALA A 421 -0.28 -15.80 -28.90
N THR A 422 -1.50 -15.40 -29.24
CA THR A 422 -1.76 -14.35 -30.24
C THR A 422 -2.08 -12.98 -29.64
N ARG A 423 -2.49 -12.93 -28.36
CA ARG A 423 -2.93 -11.71 -27.67
C ARG A 423 -2.30 -11.58 -26.30
N VAL A 424 -2.05 -10.34 -25.91
CA VAL A 424 -1.54 -9.97 -24.59
C VAL A 424 -2.59 -9.13 -23.87
N LEU A 425 -3.02 -9.62 -22.71
CA LEU A 425 -3.87 -8.91 -21.76
C LEU A 425 -2.98 -8.28 -20.71
N PHE A 426 -3.17 -6.99 -20.42
CA PHE A 426 -2.29 -6.29 -19.49
C PHE A 426 -3.03 -5.14 -18.81
N CYS A 427 -2.45 -4.67 -17.72
CA CYS A 427 -2.90 -3.46 -17.04
C CYS A 427 -1.88 -2.34 -17.28
N PHE A 428 -2.40 -1.16 -17.63
CA PHE A 428 -1.61 0.01 -17.95
C PHE A 428 -2.24 1.22 -17.27
N LYS A 429 -1.41 2.00 -16.59
CA LYS A 429 -1.77 3.32 -16.09
C LYS A 429 -1.13 4.37 -17.01
N PRO A 430 -1.90 4.97 -17.93
CA PRO A 430 -1.46 6.16 -18.63
C PRO A 430 -1.04 7.23 -17.61
N HIS A 431 0.03 7.98 -17.91
CA HIS A 431 0.47 9.07 -17.04
C HIS A 431 -0.61 10.14 -16.84
N ASN A 432 -1.49 10.28 -17.84
CA ASN A 432 -2.61 11.20 -17.85
C ASN A 432 -3.90 10.62 -17.26
N GLU A 433 -3.81 9.51 -16.54
CA GLU A 433 -4.91 8.93 -15.77
C GLU A 433 -4.46 8.62 -14.33
N LYS A 434 -5.41 8.56 -13.40
CA LYS A 434 -5.12 8.31 -11.97
C LYS A 434 -5.00 6.83 -11.64
N SER A 435 -5.54 5.97 -12.49
CA SER A 435 -5.72 4.54 -12.20
C SER A 435 -5.14 3.64 -13.28
N PHE A 436 -4.87 2.39 -12.92
CA PHE A 436 -4.61 1.33 -13.88
C PHE A 436 -5.91 0.85 -14.55
N HIS A 437 -5.86 0.67 -15.87
CA HIS A 437 -6.94 0.08 -16.66
C HIS A 437 -6.47 -1.17 -17.38
N LEU A 438 -7.40 -2.05 -17.71
CA LEU A 438 -7.12 -3.25 -18.49
C LEU A 438 -7.12 -2.93 -19.98
N TYR A 439 -6.20 -3.55 -20.71
CA TYR A 439 -6.04 -3.44 -22.15
C TYR A 439 -5.69 -4.80 -22.75
N GLU A 440 -6.03 -4.97 -24.02
CA GLU A 440 -5.59 -6.10 -24.84
C GLU A 440 -4.88 -5.59 -26.10
N VAL A 441 -3.83 -6.28 -26.54
CA VAL A 441 -3.13 -5.99 -27.80
C VAL A 441 -2.68 -7.30 -28.47
N GLY A 442 -2.51 -7.30 -29.80
CA GLY A 442 -1.84 -8.39 -30.50
C GLY A 442 -0.36 -8.50 -30.12
N VAL A 443 0.20 -9.70 -30.20
CA VAL A 443 1.65 -9.94 -29.98
C VAL A 443 2.54 -9.28 -31.03
N ASP A 444 1.95 -8.84 -32.14
CA ASP A 444 2.55 -8.00 -33.18
C ASP A 444 2.46 -6.49 -32.86
N GLY A 445 1.80 -6.14 -31.75
CA GLY A 445 1.54 -4.77 -31.31
C GLY A 445 0.30 -4.13 -31.95
N THR A 446 -0.49 -4.83 -32.77
CA THR A 446 -1.69 -4.27 -33.42
C THR A 446 -2.97 -4.52 -32.62
N GLY A 447 -4.08 -3.86 -32.99
CA GLY A 447 -5.40 -4.13 -32.39
C GLY A 447 -5.50 -3.82 -30.89
N LEU A 448 -4.88 -2.72 -30.43
CA LEU A 448 -4.99 -2.25 -29.05
C LEU A 448 -6.44 -1.90 -28.69
N SER A 449 -6.95 -2.47 -27.60
CA SER A 449 -8.26 -2.16 -27.03
C SER A 449 -8.14 -1.91 -25.52
N GLN A 450 -8.79 -0.85 -25.01
CA GLN A 450 -8.99 -0.65 -23.58
C GLN A 450 -10.26 -1.39 -23.15
N LEU A 451 -10.21 -2.17 -22.07
CA LEU A 451 -11.32 -2.99 -21.59
C LEU A 451 -12.03 -2.35 -20.40
N THR A 452 -11.30 -1.70 -19.49
CA THR A 452 -11.89 -1.04 -18.32
C THR A 452 -11.57 0.45 -18.27
N ASP A 453 -12.35 1.21 -17.50
CA ASP A 453 -12.17 2.64 -17.27
C ASP A 453 -12.65 3.07 -15.86
N GLY A 454 -12.71 4.38 -15.61
CA GLY A 454 -13.25 4.96 -14.38
C GLY A 454 -12.19 5.22 -13.31
N PRO A 455 -12.60 5.64 -12.10
CA PRO A 455 -11.69 6.02 -11.03
C PRO A 455 -11.18 4.81 -10.22
N TYR A 456 -10.97 3.66 -10.87
CA TYR A 456 -10.64 2.40 -10.22
C TYR A 456 -9.38 1.78 -10.83
N ASP A 457 -8.52 1.23 -9.97
CA ASP A 457 -7.35 0.46 -10.38
C ASP A 457 -7.81 -0.97 -10.67
N ASP A 458 -7.68 -1.40 -11.92
CA ASP A 458 -7.88 -2.78 -12.36
C ASP A 458 -6.52 -3.40 -12.75
N LEU A 459 -6.16 -4.51 -12.10
CA LEU A 459 -4.80 -5.05 -12.04
C LEU A 459 -4.78 -6.58 -12.17
N ASP A 460 -3.59 -7.13 -12.43
CA ASP A 460 -3.33 -8.58 -12.48
C ASP A 460 -4.34 -9.38 -13.34
N PRO A 461 -4.64 -8.96 -14.58
CA PRO A 461 -5.64 -9.62 -15.39
C PRO A 461 -5.14 -10.97 -15.91
N ILE A 462 -6.05 -11.93 -16.06
CA ILE A 462 -5.81 -13.25 -16.64
C ILE A 462 -6.91 -13.65 -17.62
N TYR A 463 -6.54 -14.39 -18.65
CA TYR A 463 -7.49 -15.09 -19.50
C TYR A 463 -8.12 -16.26 -18.76
N LEU A 464 -9.42 -16.49 -18.94
CA LEU A 464 -10.09 -17.69 -18.46
C LEU A 464 -10.20 -18.74 -19.58
N PRO A 465 -10.21 -20.06 -19.24
CA PRO A 465 -10.26 -21.12 -20.24
C PRO A 465 -11.46 -21.12 -21.17
N ASP A 466 -12.55 -20.45 -20.79
CA ASP A 466 -13.77 -20.37 -21.59
C ASP A 466 -13.63 -19.50 -22.85
N GLY A 467 -12.58 -18.68 -22.95
CA GLY A 467 -12.34 -17.76 -24.06
C GLY A 467 -13.25 -16.52 -24.08
N GLU A 468 -14.26 -16.49 -23.21
CA GLU A 468 -15.32 -15.49 -23.16
C GLU A 468 -15.09 -14.46 -22.05
N HIS A 469 -14.37 -14.83 -21.00
CA HIS A 469 -14.20 -14.01 -19.80
C HIS A 469 -12.75 -13.79 -19.42
N ILE A 470 -12.54 -12.74 -18.63
CA ILE A 470 -11.27 -12.43 -17.96
C ILE A 470 -11.50 -12.24 -16.47
N MET A 471 -10.46 -12.50 -15.68
CA MET A 471 -10.47 -12.24 -14.23
C MET A 471 -9.33 -11.28 -13.87
N PHE A 472 -9.54 -10.42 -12.88
CA PHE A 472 -8.58 -9.40 -12.47
C PHE A 472 -8.81 -8.99 -11.01
N SER A 473 -7.87 -8.26 -10.43
CA SER A 473 -7.99 -7.64 -9.11
C SER A 473 -8.44 -6.18 -9.27
N THR A 474 -9.33 -5.65 -8.40
CA THR A 474 -9.92 -4.32 -8.62
C THR A 474 -10.19 -3.51 -7.35
N THR A 475 -10.12 -2.18 -7.43
CA THR A 475 -10.55 -1.26 -6.35
C THR A 475 -12.02 -0.84 -6.44
N ARG A 476 -12.80 -1.34 -7.43
CA ARG A 476 -14.26 -1.11 -7.56
C ARG A 476 -15.08 -1.51 -6.33
N SER A 477 -14.50 -2.35 -5.47
CA SER A 477 -15.11 -2.77 -4.21
C SER A 477 -15.10 -1.72 -3.09
N HIS A 478 -14.43 -0.57 -3.28
CA HIS A 478 -14.22 0.48 -2.27
C HIS A 478 -13.63 -0.04 -0.94
N THR A 479 -12.98 -1.20 -0.94
CA THR A 479 -12.53 -1.86 0.30
C THR A 479 -11.10 -1.46 0.63
N TYR A 480 -10.80 -1.33 1.92
CA TYR A 480 -9.49 -0.93 2.43
C TYR A 480 -8.91 -2.00 3.35
N VAL A 481 -7.58 -2.13 3.36
CA VAL A 481 -6.88 -3.04 4.28
C VAL A 481 -7.06 -2.58 5.72
N ARG A 482 -7.06 -3.51 6.69
CA ARG A 482 -7.25 -3.14 8.10
C ARG A 482 -6.06 -2.40 8.70
N CYS A 483 -4.85 -2.78 8.34
CA CYS A 483 -3.62 -2.37 9.01
C CYS A 483 -3.03 -1.02 8.57
N MET A 484 -3.55 -0.35 7.53
CA MET A 484 -3.10 1.00 7.19
C MET A 484 -4.13 1.81 6.36
N PRO A 485 -4.61 2.97 6.87
CA PRO A 485 -5.24 3.95 6.01
C PRO A 485 -4.15 4.59 5.11
N PRO A 486 -4.44 4.89 3.83
CA PRO A 486 -5.69 4.73 3.08
C PRO A 486 -5.59 3.58 2.05
N THR A 487 -4.86 2.52 2.37
CA THR A 487 -4.48 1.54 1.35
C THR A 487 -5.67 0.67 0.95
N ASN A 488 -5.98 0.68 -0.35
CA ASN A 488 -7.05 -0.15 -0.92
C ASN A 488 -6.73 -1.64 -0.75
N ALA A 489 -7.77 -2.44 -0.55
CA ALA A 489 -7.73 -3.87 -0.76
C ALA A 489 -8.21 -4.17 -2.19
N TYR A 490 -7.56 -5.13 -2.85
CA TYR A 490 -7.92 -5.58 -4.20
C TYR A 490 -8.60 -6.95 -4.10
N PRO A 491 -9.94 -7.04 -4.11
CA PRO A 491 -10.64 -8.28 -4.38
C PRO A 491 -10.58 -8.68 -5.86
N LEU A 492 -10.84 -9.95 -6.13
CA LEU A 492 -11.02 -10.44 -7.49
C LEU A 492 -12.38 -10.05 -8.07
N ALA A 493 -12.37 -9.74 -9.36
CA ALA A 493 -13.52 -9.51 -10.22
C ALA A 493 -13.38 -10.29 -11.53
N ARG A 494 -14.51 -10.53 -12.19
CA ARG A 494 -14.59 -11.16 -13.51
C ARG A 494 -15.49 -10.31 -14.41
N CYS A 495 -15.18 -10.26 -15.70
CA CYS A 495 -16.05 -9.66 -16.71
C CYS A 495 -15.95 -10.42 -18.03
N ARG A 496 -16.81 -10.07 -18.98
CA ARG A 496 -16.65 -10.52 -20.37
C ARG A 496 -15.35 -9.93 -20.94
N ARG A 497 -14.77 -10.59 -21.94
CA ARG A 497 -13.50 -10.17 -22.55
C ARG A 497 -13.53 -8.78 -23.18
N ASP A 498 -14.72 -8.26 -23.52
CA ASP A 498 -14.92 -6.89 -24.01
C ASP A 498 -14.94 -5.82 -22.89
N GLY A 499 -14.85 -6.23 -21.62
CA GLY A 499 -14.87 -5.36 -20.45
C GLY A 499 -16.25 -5.17 -19.81
N THR A 500 -17.33 -5.70 -20.41
CA THR A 500 -18.70 -5.53 -19.91
C THR A 500 -19.08 -6.54 -18.83
N GLY A 501 -20.06 -6.18 -17.98
CA GLY A 501 -20.59 -7.09 -16.96
C GLY A 501 -19.54 -7.43 -15.91
N ILE A 502 -19.01 -6.42 -15.22
CA ILE A 502 -17.98 -6.61 -14.18
C ILE A 502 -18.63 -7.08 -12.87
N TYR A 503 -18.30 -8.28 -12.40
CA TYR A 503 -18.78 -8.82 -11.13
C TYR A 503 -17.64 -9.00 -10.12
N LEU A 504 -17.86 -8.52 -8.88
CA LEU A 504 -16.99 -8.86 -7.76
C LEU A 504 -17.24 -10.31 -7.33
N ILE A 505 -16.20 -11.15 -7.31
CA ILE A 505 -16.30 -12.57 -6.94
C ILE A 505 -15.71 -12.85 -5.54
N SER A 506 -14.75 -12.03 -5.10
CA SER A 506 -14.14 -12.17 -3.78
C SER A 506 -15.04 -11.64 -2.67
N ARG A 507 -15.15 -12.41 -1.60
CA ARG A 507 -15.85 -12.03 -0.35
C ARG A 507 -14.91 -11.41 0.69
N ALA A 508 -13.61 -11.36 0.42
CA ALA A 508 -12.61 -10.91 1.38
C ALA A 508 -12.71 -9.40 1.68
N ASN A 509 -12.38 -9.03 2.93
CA ASN A 509 -12.17 -7.64 3.36
C ASN A 509 -10.72 -7.19 3.14
N GLU A 510 -9.84 -8.15 2.95
CA GLU A 510 -8.44 -7.95 2.67
C GLU A 510 -8.15 -8.33 1.20
N PRO A 511 -6.95 -8.04 0.67
CA PRO A 511 -6.62 -8.36 -0.71
C PRO A 511 -6.69 -9.88 -1.03
N ASP A 512 -7.32 -10.17 -2.18
CA ASP A 512 -7.25 -11.43 -2.92
C ASP A 512 -6.63 -11.07 -4.28
N TYR A 513 -5.34 -11.34 -4.51
CA TYR A 513 -4.62 -10.82 -5.68
C TYR A 513 -3.73 -11.85 -6.38
N LEU A 514 -3.10 -11.42 -7.48
CA LEU A 514 -2.17 -12.19 -8.30
C LEU A 514 -2.77 -13.52 -8.82
N PRO A 515 -4.00 -13.52 -9.36
CA PRO A 515 -4.62 -14.74 -9.85
C PRO A 515 -3.81 -15.37 -11.00
N THR A 516 -3.89 -16.69 -11.14
CA THR A 516 -3.50 -17.42 -12.36
C THR A 516 -4.37 -18.66 -12.51
N VAL A 517 -4.61 -19.06 -13.75
CA VAL A 517 -5.26 -20.34 -14.05
C VAL A 517 -4.28 -21.48 -13.76
N MET A 518 -4.78 -22.52 -13.08
CA MET A 518 -4.10 -23.79 -12.84
C MET A 518 -4.37 -24.78 -13.97
N ASP A 519 -3.58 -25.84 -14.04
CA ASP A 519 -3.70 -26.86 -15.11
C ASP A 519 -5.04 -27.62 -15.05
N ASP A 520 -5.73 -27.58 -13.91
CA ASP A 520 -7.06 -28.17 -13.69
C ASP A 520 -8.23 -27.19 -13.90
N GLY A 521 -7.96 -25.98 -14.41
CA GLY A 521 -8.96 -24.96 -14.70
C GLY A 521 -9.38 -24.10 -13.52
N ARG A 522 -8.96 -24.42 -12.28
CA ARG A 522 -9.18 -23.55 -11.11
C ARG A 522 -8.26 -22.34 -11.17
N ILE A 523 -8.60 -21.30 -10.43
CA ILE A 523 -7.77 -20.11 -10.25
C ILE A 523 -7.04 -20.22 -8.93
N ILE A 524 -5.71 -20.09 -8.92
CA ILE A 524 -4.90 -19.93 -7.70
C ILE A 524 -4.53 -18.46 -7.51
N TYR A 525 -4.56 -17.99 -6.28
CA TYR A 525 -4.29 -16.59 -5.92
C TYR A 525 -3.75 -16.48 -4.49
N THR A 526 -3.20 -15.33 -4.14
CA THR A 526 -2.75 -15.02 -2.78
C THR A 526 -3.85 -14.29 -2.02
N ARG A 527 -4.13 -14.72 -0.79
CA ARG A 527 -5.09 -14.06 0.10
C ARG A 527 -4.43 -13.64 1.40
N TRP A 528 -4.75 -12.42 1.82
CA TRP A 528 -4.55 -11.94 3.18
C TRP A 528 -5.59 -12.50 4.15
N GLU A 529 -5.15 -13.03 5.29
CA GLU A 529 -6.05 -13.60 6.30
C GLU A 529 -5.77 -13.08 7.71
N TYR A 530 -6.51 -12.07 8.13
CA TYR A 530 -6.47 -11.50 9.49
C TYR A 530 -7.70 -11.83 10.34
N THR A 531 -8.56 -12.75 9.89
CA THR A 531 -9.77 -13.11 10.64
C THR A 531 -9.39 -13.84 11.92
N ASP A 532 -9.51 -13.10 13.03
CA ASP A 532 -9.10 -13.52 14.36
C ASP A 532 -7.66 -14.02 14.39
N LYS A 533 -6.77 -13.39 13.62
CA LYS A 533 -5.32 -13.67 13.54
C LYS A 533 -4.55 -12.35 13.64
N PRO A 534 -3.29 -12.40 14.09
CA PRO A 534 -2.47 -11.20 14.10
C PRO A 534 -2.40 -10.55 12.73
N LEU A 535 -2.35 -9.22 12.71
CA LEU A 535 -2.21 -8.43 11.48
C LEU A 535 -0.86 -8.59 10.80
N TRP A 536 0.06 -9.36 11.38
CA TRP A 536 1.46 -9.36 10.98
C TRP A 536 1.55 -9.70 9.50
N ARG A 537 1.41 -10.96 9.08
CA ARG A 537 1.67 -11.35 7.69
C ARG A 537 1.15 -12.77 7.38
N ALA A 538 -0.14 -13.05 7.50
CA ALA A 538 -0.72 -14.33 7.05
C ALA A 538 -1.21 -14.21 5.60
N GLN A 539 -0.34 -14.53 4.65
CA GLN A 539 -0.65 -14.40 3.21
C GLN A 539 -0.31 -15.68 2.46
N GLY A 540 -1.29 -16.59 2.41
CA GLY A 540 -1.16 -17.92 1.82
C GLY A 540 -1.81 -18.03 0.44
N LEU A 541 -1.73 -19.23 -0.13
CA LEU A 541 -2.31 -19.57 -1.42
C LEU A 541 -3.71 -20.16 -1.25
N TRP A 542 -4.62 -19.73 -2.11
CA TRP A 542 -6.01 -20.16 -2.16
C TRP A 542 -6.41 -20.47 -3.59
N THR A 543 -7.44 -21.30 -3.74
CA THR A 543 -8.03 -21.64 -5.04
C THR A 543 -9.49 -21.26 -5.08
N VAL A 544 -10.01 -20.92 -6.26
CA VAL A 544 -11.41 -20.64 -6.54
C VAL A 544 -11.75 -21.11 -7.96
N ASN A 545 -13.01 -21.47 -8.22
CA ASN A 545 -13.45 -21.69 -9.60
C ASN A 545 -13.54 -20.34 -10.35
N PRO A 546 -13.49 -20.34 -11.70
CA PRO A 546 -13.63 -19.12 -12.50
C PRO A 546 -14.93 -18.33 -12.22
N ASP A 547 -15.98 -18.98 -11.75
CA ASP A 547 -17.27 -18.36 -11.38
C ASP A 547 -17.33 -17.86 -9.92
N GLY A 548 -16.25 -17.97 -9.15
CA GLY A 548 -16.21 -17.56 -7.74
C GLY A 548 -16.66 -18.62 -6.73
N THR A 549 -17.17 -19.77 -7.19
CA THR A 549 -17.56 -20.89 -6.32
C THR A 549 -16.33 -21.65 -5.79
N GLN A 550 -16.51 -22.49 -4.77
CA GLN A 550 -15.48 -23.43 -4.30
C GLN A 550 -14.15 -22.78 -3.87
N VAL A 551 -14.19 -21.62 -3.22
CA VAL A 551 -13.01 -21.03 -2.56
C VAL A 551 -12.42 -22.01 -1.54
N ASN A 552 -11.14 -22.37 -1.64
CA ASN A 552 -10.48 -23.33 -0.75
C ASN A 552 -9.02 -22.92 -0.47
N ALA A 553 -8.55 -23.15 0.76
CA ALA A 553 -7.13 -22.96 1.09
C ALA A 553 -6.28 -23.99 0.35
N PHE A 554 -5.30 -23.51 -0.41
CA PHE A 554 -4.31 -24.36 -1.07
C PHE A 554 -3.16 -24.67 -0.12
N TRP A 555 -2.53 -23.63 0.45
CA TRP A 555 -1.42 -23.77 1.39
C TRP A 555 -1.22 -22.50 2.23
N GLY A 556 -0.81 -22.64 3.49
CA GLY A 556 -0.22 -21.56 4.30
C GLY A 556 -1.16 -20.81 5.24
N ASN A 557 -2.43 -21.22 5.40
CA ASN A 557 -3.41 -20.49 6.21
C ASN A 557 -3.07 -20.43 7.72
N GLN A 558 -2.20 -21.32 8.20
CA GLN A 558 -1.68 -21.36 9.58
C GLN A 558 -0.15 -21.34 9.62
N SER A 559 0.49 -20.79 8.58
CA SER A 559 1.95 -20.72 8.46
C SER A 559 2.48 -19.31 8.73
N VAL A 560 3.70 -19.24 9.27
CA VAL A 560 4.52 -18.00 9.36
C VAL A 560 5.52 -17.90 8.22
N TRP A 561 6.03 -19.04 7.73
CA TRP A 561 7.18 -19.09 6.81
C TRP A 561 6.80 -19.71 5.46
N PRO A 562 7.07 -19.02 4.33
CA PRO A 562 7.27 -17.57 4.29
C PRO A 562 5.99 -16.85 4.71
N ASP A 563 6.14 -15.58 5.06
CA ASP A 563 5.04 -14.74 5.54
C ASP A 563 4.13 -14.26 4.39
N LEU A 564 4.69 -14.11 3.19
CA LEU A 564 3.94 -13.90 1.96
C LEU A 564 4.37 -14.88 0.86
N VAL A 565 3.40 -15.62 0.33
CA VAL A 565 3.55 -16.42 -0.90
C VAL A 565 2.84 -15.71 -2.05
N LYS A 566 3.56 -15.40 -3.14
CA LYS A 566 3.01 -14.73 -4.32
C LYS A 566 3.54 -15.29 -5.64
N ASP A 567 2.93 -14.83 -6.74
CA ASP A 567 3.32 -15.17 -8.11
C ASP A 567 3.32 -16.69 -8.37
N ALA A 568 2.40 -17.41 -7.71
CA ALA A 568 2.29 -18.84 -7.85
C ALA A 568 1.89 -19.20 -9.29
N ARG A 569 2.50 -20.25 -9.87
CA ARG A 569 2.15 -20.84 -11.16
C ARG A 569 2.29 -22.36 -11.12
N SER A 570 1.42 -23.09 -11.82
CA SER A 570 1.52 -24.54 -11.96
C SER A 570 2.87 -24.95 -12.52
N ILE A 571 3.46 -26.01 -11.97
CA ILE A 571 4.59 -26.70 -12.60
C ILE A 571 4.00 -27.73 -13.59
N PRO A 572 4.31 -27.64 -14.90
CA PRO A 572 3.70 -28.48 -15.92
C PRO A 572 3.74 -29.97 -15.59
N GLY A 573 2.60 -30.66 -15.81
CA GLY A 573 2.48 -32.10 -15.60
C GLY A 573 2.52 -32.52 -14.12
N SER A 574 2.17 -31.61 -13.20
CA SER A 574 2.14 -31.88 -11.76
C SER A 574 1.07 -31.06 -11.04
N ARG A 575 0.83 -31.39 -9.75
CA ARG A 575 -0.04 -30.61 -8.85
C ARG A 575 0.72 -29.54 -8.06
N ARG A 576 2.03 -29.43 -8.28
CA ARG A 576 2.91 -28.50 -7.56
C ARG A 576 2.85 -27.12 -8.20
N VAL A 577 3.12 -26.10 -7.39
CA VAL A 577 3.22 -24.71 -7.88
C VAL A 577 4.56 -24.12 -7.50
N MET A 578 5.16 -23.35 -8.42
CA MET A 578 6.34 -22.53 -8.15
C MET A 578 5.89 -21.11 -7.80
N CYS A 579 6.54 -20.48 -6.83
CA CYS A 579 6.13 -19.19 -6.28
C CYS A 579 7.32 -18.39 -5.71
N THR A 580 7.08 -17.14 -5.34
CA THR A 580 8.02 -16.31 -4.58
C THR A 580 7.57 -16.19 -3.12
N GLY A 581 8.42 -16.60 -2.19
CA GLY A 581 8.33 -16.27 -0.76
C GLY A 581 8.93 -14.88 -0.52
N SER A 582 8.08 -13.87 -0.32
CA SER A 582 8.44 -12.45 -0.38
C SER A 582 8.15 -11.74 0.93
N ALA A 583 8.70 -10.53 1.10
CA ALA A 583 8.48 -9.70 2.28
C ALA A 583 7.17 -8.92 2.18
N HIS A 584 6.52 -8.71 3.32
CA HIS A 584 5.33 -7.87 3.44
C HIS A 584 5.63 -6.37 3.31
N HIS A 585 6.73 -5.91 3.91
CA HIS A 585 7.25 -4.55 3.87
C HIS A 585 8.31 -4.37 2.78
N ASN A 586 8.08 -5.01 1.64
CA ASN A 586 8.85 -4.85 0.42
C ASN A 586 7.89 -4.97 -0.78
N TRP A 587 8.38 -4.74 -2.00
CA TRP A 587 7.56 -4.80 -3.22
C TRP A 587 7.82 -6.07 -4.01
N PHE A 588 9.08 -6.37 -4.30
CA PHE A 588 9.46 -7.47 -5.20
C PHE A 588 10.41 -8.48 -4.56
N ALA A 589 11.07 -8.14 -3.43
CA ALA A 589 12.12 -8.98 -2.87
C ALA A 589 11.59 -10.31 -2.30
N GLY A 590 12.20 -11.43 -2.67
CA GLY A 590 11.87 -12.76 -2.15
C GLY A 590 12.79 -13.86 -2.63
N SER A 591 12.53 -15.08 -2.16
CA SER A 591 13.18 -16.34 -2.59
C SER A 591 12.21 -17.17 -3.42
N VAL A 592 12.69 -17.96 -4.38
CA VAL A 592 11.85 -18.91 -5.12
C VAL A 592 11.61 -20.16 -4.29
N ALA A 593 10.37 -20.63 -4.26
CA ALA A 593 9.98 -21.85 -3.57
C ALA A 593 8.94 -22.65 -4.39
N ILE A 594 8.84 -23.93 -4.09
CA ILE A 594 7.83 -24.85 -4.62
C ILE A 594 6.91 -25.24 -3.47
N ILE A 595 5.60 -25.23 -3.76
CA ILE A 595 4.56 -25.74 -2.88
C ILE A 595 3.99 -27.04 -3.46
N ASP A 596 4.03 -28.09 -2.65
CA ASP A 596 3.42 -29.39 -2.92
C ASP A 596 2.26 -29.62 -1.93
N PRO A 597 0.99 -29.49 -2.37
CA PRO A 597 -0.16 -29.66 -1.50
C PRO A 597 -0.31 -31.09 -0.96
N ASP A 598 0.27 -32.09 -1.63
CA ASP A 598 0.22 -33.49 -1.19
C ASP A 598 1.27 -33.76 -0.10
N GLY A 599 2.33 -32.93 -0.03
CA GLY A 599 3.31 -32.94 1.04
C GLY A 599 2.85 -32.27 2.34
N GLY A 600 1.69 -31.59 2.34
CA GLY A 600 1.09 -30.89 3.48
C GLY A 600 0.62 -29.48 3.14
N ARG A 601 -0.22 -28.89 4.00
CA ARG A 601 -0.87 -27.58 3.73
C ARG A 601 -0.35 -26.41 4.55
N ASN A 602 0.58 -26.64 5.46
CA ASN A 602 1.20 -25.60 6.28
C ASN A 602 2.65 -25.97 6.57
N PHE A 603 3.46 -24.95 6.84
CA PHE A 603 4.88 -25.10 7.15
C PHE A 603 5.11 -26.05 8.33
N PRO A 604 6.15 -26.92 8.29
CA PRO A 604 7.14 -27.05 7.21
C PRO A 604 6.69 -27.94 6.03
N HIS A 605 5.53 -28.56 6.15
CA HIS A 605 5.04 -29.57 5.22
C HIS A 605 4.55 -28.95 3.90
N GLY A 606 4.95 -29.54 2.78
CA GLY A 606 4.60 -29.08 1.44
C GLY A 606 5.35 -27.84 0.94
N LEU A 607 6.38 -27.35 1.64
CA LEU A 607 7.25 -26.25 1.18
C LEU A 607 8.66 -26.77 0.88
N ALA A 608 9.21 -26.42 -0.28
CA ALA A 608 10.62 -26.61 -0.60
C ALA A 608 11.21 -25.34 -1.23
N LYS A 609 12.30 -24.82 -0.68
CA LYS A 609 12.98 -23.63 -1.21
C LYS A 609 13.88 -24.01 -2.39
N VAL A 610 13.80 -23.25 -3.46
CA VAL A 610 14.65 -23.43 -4.65
C VAL A 610 15.91 -22.59 -4.55
N THR A 611 15.78 -21.27 -4.33
CA THR A 611 16.93 -20.38 -4.18
C THR A 611 17.45 -20.43 -2.75
N ALA A 612 18.15 -21.51 -2.40
CA ALA A 612 18.56 -21.82 -1.04
C ALA A 612 19.62 -20.85 -0.45
N ASP A 613 20.27 -20.07 -1.30
CA ASP A 613 21.24 -19.02 -0.93
C ASP A 613 20.60 -17.78 -0.30
N LEU A 614 19.27 -17.62 -0.41
CA LEU A 614 18.55 -16.44 0.08
C LEU A 614 17.52 -16.82 1.14
N ALA A 615 17.66 -16.23 2.33
CA ALA A 615 16.65 -16.35 3.37
C ALA A 615 15.35 -15.64 2.96
N TYR A 616 14.20 -16.13 3.43
CA TYR A 616 12.96 -15.39 3.24
C TYR A 616 13.05 -14.03 3.93
N PRO A 617 12.82 -12.92 3.22
CA PRO A 617 12.92 -11.59 3.81
C PRO A 617 11.86 -11.41 4.91
N GLU A 618 12.18 -10.61 5.94
CA GLU A 618 11.38 -10.41 7.17
C GLU A 618 11.17 -11.63 8.06
N SER A 619 10.58 -12.73 7.56
CA SER A 619 10.33 -13.93 8.35
C SER A 619 11.62 -14.68 8.70
N GLY A 620 12.66 -14.54 7.88
CA GLY A 620 13.86 -15.39 7.95
C GLY A 620 13.53 -16.83 7.56
N ASN A 621 14.50 -17.73 7.75
CA ASN A 621 14.25 -19.16 7.64
C ASN A 621 13.58 -19.64 8.93
N GLY A 622 12.59 -20.51 8.80
CA GLY A 622 11.92 -21.11 9.95
C GLY A 622 12.85 -22.05 10.74
N PRO A 623 12.33 -22.77 11.74
CA PRO A 623 13.11 -23.75 12.50
C PRO A 623 13.71 -24.88 11.64
N VAL A 624 13.17 -25.07 10.43
CA VAL A 624 13.73 -25.91 9.38
C VAL A 624 13.73 -25.14 8.05
N ASP A 625 14.62 -25.49 7.13
CA ASP A 625 14.72 -24.87 5.81
C ASP A 625 14.75 -25.93 4.71
N PRO A 626 13.59 -26.52 4.34
CA PRO A 626 13.55 -27.56 3.33
C PRO A 626 14.01 -27.00 1.97
N ILE A 627 14.93 -27.69 1.31
CA ILE A 627 15.46 -27.32 -0.01
C ILE A 627 14.96 -28.30 -1.07
N GLU A 628 14.64 -27.80 -2.26
CA GLU A 628 14.16 -28.63 -3.38
C GLU A 628 15.26 -29.52 -3.95
N SER A 629 16.47 -28.98 -4.11
CA SER A 629 17.61 -29.71 -4.66
C SER A 629 18.78 -29.76 -3.68
N PRO A 630 19.30 -30.95 -3.34
CA PRO A 630 20.54 -31.07 -2.57
C PRO A 630 21.77 -30.66 -3.40
N ASP A 631 21.65 -30.60 -4.73
CA ASP A 631 22.71 -30.16 -5.63
C ASP A 631 22.74 -28.63 -5.83
N TYR A 632 21.86 -27.88 -5.14
CA TYR A 632 21.80 -26.42 -5.29
C TYR A 632 23.15 -25.76 -4.99
N HIS A 633 23.64 -24.96 -5.93
CA HIS A 633 24.86 -24.18 -5.78
C HIS A 633 24.64 -22.69 -6.03
N SER A 634 25.24 -21.85 -5.19
CA SER A 634 25.25 -20.40 -5.41
C SER A 634 26.25 -20.01 -6.50
N SER A 635 25.94 -18.99 -7.29
CA SER A 635 26.80 -18.49 -8.38
C SER A 635 26.57 -17.00 -8.56
N GLY A 636 27.34 -16.22 -7.81
CA GLY A 636 27.16 -14.78 -7.65
C GLY A 636 26.22 -14.44 -6.49
N SER A 637 26.20 -13.15 -6.13
CA SER A 637 25.32 -12.63 -5.08
C SER A 637 24.10 -11.95 -5.71
N TYR A 638 22.91 -12.36 -5.25
CA TYR A 638 21.62 -11.77 -5.64
C TYR A 638 20.83 -11.45 -4.39
N SER A 639 20.21 -10.28 -4.34
CA SER A 639 19.49 -9.82 -3.15
C SER A 639 18.01 -10.19 -3.14
N ALA A 640 17.49 -10.67 -4.28
CA ALA A 640 16.10 -11.08 -4.44
C ALA A 640 15.85 -11.82 -5.76
N TYR A 641 14.80 -12.62 -5.79
CA TYR A 641 14.20 -13.24 -6.96
C TYR A 641 12.70 -12.90 -7.00
N TYR A 642 12.13 -12.77 -8.21
CA TYR A 642 10.75 -12.36 -8.39
C TYR A 642 10.11 -12.96 -9.65
N SER A 643 8.79 -13.20 -9.58
CA SER A 643 7.93 -13.64 -10.68
C SER A 643 8.47 -14.85 -11.47
N PRO A 644 8.75 -16.00 -10.83
CA PRO A 644 9.22 -17.19 -11.53
C PRO A 644 8.14 -17.74 -12.48
N PHE A 645 8.58 -18.26 -13.63
CA PHE A 645 7.73 -18.94 -14.61
C PHE A 645 8.28 -20.34 -14.87
N PRO A 646 7.64 -21.41 -14.37
CA PRO A 646 8.10 -22.78 -14.58
C PRO A 646 7.94 -23.21 -16.04
N LEU A 647 9.01 -23.77 -16.62
CA LEU A 647 9.04 -24.36 -17.96
C LEU A 647 8.95 -25.89 -17.90
N SER A 648 9.56 -26.47 -16.88
CA SER A 648 9.57 -27.90 -16.57
C SER A 648 9.55 -28.09 -15.04
N LYS A 649 9.72 -29.34 -14.56
CA LYS A 649 9.93 -29.62 -13.14
C LYS A 649 11.25 -29.05 -12.59
N LYS A 650 12.20 -28.72 -13.46
CA LYS A 650 13.57 -28.31 -13.09
C LYS A 650 13.95 -26.93 -13.60
N ASP A 651 13.36 -26.44 -14.69
CA ASP A 651 13.77 -25.22 -15.39
C ASP A 651 12.68 -24.15 -15.35
N PHE A 652 13.08 -22.88 -15.21
CA PHE A 652 12.17 -21.75 -15.08
C PHE A 652 12.80 -20.43 -15.51
N LEU A 653 11.98 -19.47 -15.93
CA LEU A 653 12.40 -18.06 -16.10
C LEU A 653 12.24 -17.33 -14.77
N VAL A 654 13.14 -16.39 -14.44
CA VAL A 654 13.04 -15.60 -13.21
C VAL A 654 13.71 -14.25 -13.36
N SER A 655 13.14 -13.24 -12.69
CA SER A 655 13.81 -11.95 -12.48
C SER A 655 14.67 -12.03 -11.23
N ALA A 656 15.99 -11.82 -11.35
CA ALA A 656 16.90 -11.79 -10.20
C ALA A 656 17.49 -10.39 -9.99
N CYS A 657 17.53 -9.92 -8.76
CA CYS A 657 18.04 -8.61 -8.38
C CYS A 657 19.57 -8.66 -8.25
N ARG A 658 20.24 -8.13 -9.26
CA ARG A 658 21.70 -8.00 -9.33
C ARG A 658 22.07 -6.54 -9.17
N SER A 659 22.82 -6.22 -8.12
CA SER A 659 23.27 -4.83 -7.84
C SER A 659 22.13 -3.81 -7.79
N GLY A 660 20.97 -4.18 -7.24
CA GLY A 660 19.80 -3.31 -7.09
C GLY A 660 18.87 -3.23 -8.30
N LYS A 661 19.13 -3.99 -9.38
CA LYS A 661 18.32 -4.04 -10.60
C LYS A 661 17.85 -5.46 -10.88
N PHE A 662 16.57 -5.65 -11.16
CA PHE A 662 16.05 -6.94 -11.59
C PHE A 662 16.33 -7.16 -13.09
N VAL A 663 17.00 -8.27 -13.41
CA VAL A 663 17.30 -8.71 -14.78
C VAL A 663 16.80 -10.13 -14.99
N LEU A 664 16.55 -10.50 -16.24
CA LEU A 664 15.90 -11.76 -16.61
C LEU A 664 16.90 -12.88 -16.84
N TYR A 665 16.70 -14.00 -16.14
CA TYR A 665 17.48 -15.23 -16.28
C TYR A 665 16.59 -16.41 -16.69
N LEU A 666 17.18 -17.33 -17.45
CA LEU A 666 16.82 -18.74 -17.39
C LEU A 666 17.55 -19.35 -16.20
N MET A 667 16.87 -20.12 -15.37
CA MET A 667 17.43 -20.75 -14.18
C MET A 667 16.89 -22.18 -14.01
N ASP A 668 17.64 -23.03 -13.31
CA ASP A 668 17.16 -24.32 -12.84
C ASP A 668 17.18 -24.46 -11.32
N VAL A 669 16.57 -25.55 -10.80
CA VAL A 669 16.50 -25.80 -9.36
C VAL A 669 17.83 -26.18 -8.71
N ASP A 670 18.87 -26.45 -9.49
CA ASP A 670 20.21 -26.78 -9.00
C ASP A 670 21.10 -25.52 -8.92
N GLY A 671 20.60 -24.36 -9.36
CA GLY A 671 21.27 -23.07 -9.23
C GLY A 671 21.94 -22.56 -10.50
N ASN A 672 21.94 -23.33 -11.60
CA ASN A 672 22.46 -22.89 -12.89
C ASN A 672 21.60 -21.76 -13.44
N ARG A 673 22.25 -20.74 -14.02
CA ARG A 673 21.54 -19.58 -14.57
C ARG A 673 22.28 -18.94 -15.75
N GLU A 674 21.50 -18.45 -16.71
CA GLU A 674 21.99 -17.72 -17.88
C GLU A 674 21.19 -16.44 -18.11
N LEU A 675 21.91 -15.35 -18.33
CA LEU A 675 21.29 -14.05 -18.61
C LEU A 675 20.56 -14.09 -19.96
N ILE A 676 19.30 -13.65 -19.96
CA ILE A 676 18.51 -13.42 -21.18
C ILE A 676 18.52 -11.93 -21.51
N TYR A 677 18.19 -11.06 -20.55
CA TYR A 677 18.01 -9.62 -20.82
C TYR A 677 18.13 -8.75 -19.57
N GLU A 678 18.73 -7.55 -19.71
CA GLU A 678 18.93 -6.63 -18.59
C GLU A 678 17.98 -5.42 -18.55
N GLY A 679 17.43 -5.01 -19.69
CA GLY A 679 16.54 -3.85 -19.80
C GLY A 679 17.18 -2.49 -19.48
N LYS A 680 16.36 -1.44 -19.57
CA LYS A 680 16.70 -0.09 -19.11
C LYS A 680 16.46 0.06 -17.62
N HIS A 681 15.33 -0.46 -17.11
CA HIS A 681 14.90 -0.39 -15.72
C HIS A 681 14.89 -1.79 -15.07
N ASN A 682 13.74 -2.31 -14.65
CA ASN A 682 13.64 -3.62 -14.01
C ASN A 682 12.79 -4.54 -14.87
N ILE A 683 13.30 -5.73 -15.15
CA ILE A 683 12.59 -6.72 -15.93
C ILE A 683 11.71 -7.56 -15.02
N PHE A 684 10.41 -7.62 -15.29
CA PHE A 684 9.42 -8.38 -14.53
C PHE A 684 8.44 -9.14 -15.41
N HIS A 685 7.80 -10.15 -14.83
CA HIS A 685 6.69 -10.89 -15.42
C HIS A 685 6.98 -11.52 -16.78
N ALA A 686 8.14 -12.17 -16.90
CA ALA A 686 8.52 -12.87 -18.12
C ALA A 686 7.57 -14.05 -18.41
N LEU A 687 7.09 -14.13 -19.65
CA LEU A 687 6.20 -15.16 -20.18
C LEU A 687 6.79 -15.71 -21.49
N PRO A 688 7.00 -17.03 -21.63
CA PRO A 688 7.35 -17.62 -22.91
C PRO A 688 6.27 -17.31 -23.96
N LEU A 689 6.68 -16.82 -25.12
CA LEU A 689 5.77 -16.50 -26.21
C LEU A 689 5.58 -17.73 -27.10
N ARG A 690 4.77 -18.68 -26.61
CA ARG A 690 4.36 -19.90 -27.32
C ARG A 690 2.94 -20.29 -26.96
N PRO A 691 2.19 -20.96 -27.85
CA PRO A 691 0.93 -21.59 -27.47
C PRO A 691 1.12 -22.52 -26.27
N ARG A 692 0.12 -22.56 -25.39
CA ARG A 692 0.08 -23.45 -24.23
C ARG A 692 -1.23 -24.22 -24.20
N PRO A 693 -1.28 -25.44 -23.63
CA PRO A 693 -2.53 -26.15 -23.46
C PRO A 693 -3.55 -25.30 -22.69
N CYS A 694 -4.75 -25.15 -23.26
CA CYS A 694 -5.86 -24.52 -22.55
C CYS A 694 -6.35 -25.49 -21.46
N PRO A 695 -6.38 -25.08 -20.18
CA PRO A 695 -6.93 -25.92 -19.11
C PRO A 695 -8.41 -26.27 -19.33
N PRO A 696 -8.95 -27.30 -18.66
CA PRO A 696 -10.37 -27.62 -18.75
C PRO A 696 -11.27 -26.45 -18.34
N VAL A 697 -12.36 -26.23 -19.09
CA VAL A 697 -13.37 -25.23 -18.74
C VAL A 697 -14.19 -25.73 -17.55
N ILE A 698 -14.23 -24.94 -16.48
CA ILE A 698 -15.18 -25.11 -15.37
C ILE A 698 -16.36 -24.19 -15.64
N TYR A 699 -17.49 -24.79 -16.05
CA TYR A 699 -18.71 -24.04 -16.37
C TYR A 699 -19.33 -23.36 -15.15
N ASP A 700 -19.88 -22.17 -15.38
CA ASP A 700 -20.59 -21.37 -14.39
C ASP A 700 -21.77 -22.15 -13.80
N ARG A 701 -21.88 -22.12 -12.47
CA ARG A 701 -23.03 -22.64 -11.71
C ARG A 701 -23.75 -21.56 -10.92
N VAL A 702 -23.34 -20.30 -11.11
CA VAL A 702 -23.81 -19.15 -10.35
C VAL A 702 -25.05 -18.58 -11.01
N ALA A 703 -26.08 -18.32 -10.20
CA ALA A 703 -27.24 -17.53 -10.58
C ALA A 703 -26.87 -16.03 -10.56
N TRP A 704 -26.10 -15.58 -11.56
CA TRP A 704 -25.57 -14.22 -11.61
C TRP A 704 -26.69 -13.16 -11.51
N PRO A 705 -26.63 -12.24 -10.54
CA PRO A 705 -27.69 -11.27 -10.33
C PRO A 705 -27.64 -10.17 -11.39
N THR A 706 -28.79 -9.85 -11.98
CA THR A 706 -28.96 -8.64 -12.81
C THR A 706 -28.74 -7.36 -11.98
N PRO A 707 -28.54 -6.18 -12.62
CA PRO A 707 -28.51 -4.90 -11.92
C PRO A 707 -29.69 -4.67 -10.98
N GLU A 708 -30.89 -5.13 -11.35
CA GLU A 708 -32.12 -5.02 -10.55
C GLU A 708 -32.09 -5.97 -9.33
N GLN A 709 -31.49 -7.16 -9.48
CA GLN A 709 -31.37 -8.17 -8.42
C GLN A 709 -30.16 -7.96 -7.51
N ARG A 710 -29.24 -7.04 -7.85
CA ARG A 710 -27.93 -6.92 -7.18
C ARG A 710 -27.99 -6.73 -5.67
N HIS A 711 -29.07 -6.13 -5.13
CA HIS A 711 -29.23 -5.89 -3.70
C HIS A 711 -29.81 -7.08 -2.93
N GLN A 712 -30.37 -8.05 -3.64
CA GLN A 712 -30.99 -9.25 -3.08
C GLN A 712 -30.67 -10.47 -3.96
N PRO A 713 -29.38 -10.84 -4.09
CA PRO A 713 -29.00 -12.00 -4.89
C PRO A 713 -29.57 -13.29 -4.27
N GLU A 714 -29.79 -14.31 -5.10
CA GLU A 714 -30.26 -15.62 -4.66
C GLU A 714 -29.33 -16.19 -3.58
N PRO A 715 -29.85 -16.77 -2.47
CA PRO A 715 -29.01 -17.41 -1.47
C PRO A 715 -28.35 -18.69 -2.01
N GLY A 716 -27.24 -19.08 -1.40
CA GLY A 716 -26.69 -20.43 -1.56
C GLY A 716 -27.12 -21.35 -0.41
N VAL A 717 -26.61 -22.58 -0.39
CA VAL A 717 -26.79 -23.54 0.71
C VAL A 717 -25.43 -23.96 1.23
N ILE A 718 -25.21 -23.80 2.54
CA ILE A 718 -24.04 -24.36 3.23
C ILE A 718 -24.48 -25.54 4.08
N TYR A 719 -23.69 -26.61 4.07
CA TYR A 719 -23.97 -27.79 4.86
C TYR A 719 -22.72 -28.51 5.37
N SER A 720 -22.89 -29.28 6.44
CA SER A 720 -21.89 -30.20 6.95
C SER A 720 -22.55 -31.51 7.38
N LYS A 721 -21.91 -32.63 7.04
CA LYS A 721 -22.44 -33.96 7.38
C LYS A 721 -22.31 -34.24 8.88
N ASN A 722 -21.23 -33.79 9.51
CA ASN A 722 -21.01 -33.94 10.94
C ASN A 722 -20.02 -32.88 11.43
N VAL A 723 -20.52 -31.89 12.18
CA VAL A 723 -19.68 -30.82 12.75
C VAL A 723 -18.62 -31.31 13.74
N TYR A 724 -18.74 -32.54 14.26
CA TYR A 724 -17.78 -33.12 15.18
C TYR A 724 -16.60 -33.82 14.48
N GLN A 725 -16.63 -33.99 13.15
CA GLN A 725 -15.50 -34.58 12.42
C GLN A 725 -14.27 -33.68 12.54
N GLY A 726 -13.15 -34.24 13.00
CA GLY A 726 -11.90 -33.49 13.27
C GLY A 726 -11.86 -32.77 14.62
N MET A 727 -12.91 -32.88 15.44
CA MET A 727 -12.96 -32.29 16.79
C MET A 727 -12.65 -33.34 17.88
N PRO A 728 -12.10 -32.92 19.03
CA PRO A 728 -11.96 -33.79 20.20
C PRO A 728 -13.32 -34.30 20.71
N ASP A 729 -13.35 -35.53 21.23
CA ASP A 729 -14.58 -36.16 21.74
C ASP A 729 -15.27 -35.35 22.85
N THR A 730 -14.55 -34.50 23.57
CA THR A 730 -15.09 -33.64 24.63
C THR A 730 -16.12 -32.60 24.14
N VAL A 731 -16.20 -32.36 22.82
CA VAL A 731 -17.17 -31.46 22.17
C VAL A 731 -18.44 -32.22 21.73
N ARG A 732 -18.35 -33.53 21.52
CA ARG A 732 -19.42 -34.35 20.95
C ARG A 732 -20.70 -34.25 21.80
N GLY A 733 -21.84 -34.04 21.14
CA GLY A 733 -23.16 -33.90 21.77
C GLY A 733 -23.45 -32.55 22.44
N LYS A 734 -22.43 -31.70 22.66
CA LYS A 734 -22.60 -30.38 23.30
C LYS A 734 -23.10 -29.30 22.34
N ALA A 735 -22.67 -29.35 21.08
CA ALA A 735 -23.08 -28.36 20.09
C ALA A 735 -24.57 -28.48 19.76
N LYS A 736 -25.35 -27.41 19.97
CA LYS A 736 -26.80 -27.33 19.68
C LYS A 736 -27.12 -26.38 18.54
N TYR A 737 -26.29 -25.35 18.37
CA TYR A 737 -26.48 -24.34 17.34
C TYR A 737 -25.18 -24.02 16.63
N LEU A 738 -25.28 -23.70 15.34
CA LEU A 738 -24.22 -23.05 14.59
C LEU A 738 -24.54 -21.56 14.51
N ARG A 739 -23.67 -20.70 15.07
CA ARG A 739 -23.76 -19.25 14.88
C ARG A 739 -23.16 -18.88 13.54
N ILE A 740 -23.85 -18.01 12.81
CA ILE A 740 -23.39 -17.46 11.54
C ILE A 740 -23.08 -15.98 11.77
N LEU A 741 -21.80 -15.64 11.56
CA LEU A 741 -21.26 -14.30 11.68
C LEU A 741 -20.89 -13.77 10.29
N ASN A 742 -20.95 -12.46 10.13
CA ASN A 742 -20.39 -11.75 9.00
C ASN A 742 -19.36 -10.73 9.49
N ILE A 743 -18.23 -10.64 8.78
CA ILE A 743 -17.30 -9.51 8.93
C ILE A 743 -17.56 -8.56 7.76
N GLU A 744 -18.12 -7.39 8.05
CA GLU A 744 -18.50 -6.42 7.02
C GLU A 744 -17.27 -5.89 6.27
N HIS A 745 -17.47 -5.61 4.98
CA HIS A 745 -16.46 -4.97 4.15
C HIS A 745 -16.06 -3.62 4.73
N LYS A 746 -14.75 -3.42 4.92
CA LYS A 746 -14.19 -2.15 5.35
C LYS A 746 -14.21 -1.18 4.16
N THR A 747 -15.40 -0.66 3.84
CA THR A 747 -15.59 0.33 2.75
C THR A 747 -15.27 1.76 3.17
N TYR A 748 -14.74 1.91 4.38
CA TYR A 748 -14.45 3.16 5.04
C TYR A 748 -12.98 3.23 5.48
N THR A 749 -12.38 4.41 5.37
CA THR A 749 -11.01 4.63 5.81
C THR A 749 -10.78 6.10 6.15
N TYR A 750 -9.80 6.34 7.03
CA TYR A 750 -9.14 7.65 7.07
C TYR A 750 -8.13 7.78 5.94
N TRP A 751 -7.58 8.99 5.75
CA TRP A 751 -6.40 9.19 4.94
C TRP A 751 -5.11 8.91 5.72
N HIS A 752 -4.72 9.85 6.57
CA HIS A 752 -3.46 9.80 7.31
C HIS A 752 -3.64 9.53 8.82
N LYS A 753 -4.88 9.62 9.32
CA LYS A 753 -5.17 9.49 10.75
C LYS A 753 -5.10 8.03 11.18
N ARG A 754 -4.32 7.76 12.23
CA ARG A 754 -4.18 6.44 12.87
C ARG A 754 -4.39 6.60 14.38
N PRO A 755 -5.65 6.75 14.85
CA PRO A 755 -5.90 7.11 16.25
C PRO A 755 -5.54 5.98 17.23
N TYR A 756 -5.39 4.75 16.74
CA TYR A 756 -4.83 3.64 17.52
C TYR A 756 -3.99 2.73 16.63
N LEU A 757 -2.69 2.66 16.95
CA LEU A 757 -1.69 1.83 16.28
C LEU A 757 -1.64 2.11 14.77
N SER A 758 -1.89 1.08 13.94
CA SER A 758 -1.81 1.18 12.49
C SER A 758 -3.18 1.38 11.82
N THR A 759 -4.27 1.38 12.59
CA THR A 759 -5.65 1.30 12.07
C THR A 759 -6.38 2.64 12.08
N GLY A 760 -7.43 2.74 11.25
CA GLY A 760 -8.28 3.92 11.18
C GLY A 760 -9.39 3.81 10.13
N PRO A 761 -10.68 3.96 10.50
CA PRO A 761 -11.26 3.96 11.86
C PRO A 761 -10.96 2.71 12.69
N VAL A 762 -10.95 2.86 14.01
CA VAL A 762 -10.59 1.80 14.96
C VAL A 762 -11.84 1.05 15.41
N VAL A 763 -11.85 -0.27 15.24
CA VAL A 763 -12.96 -1.16 15.61
C VAL A 763 -12.70 -1.87 16.94
N SER A 764 -11.45 -2.21 17.26
CA SER A 764 -11.08 -2.97 18.46
C SER A 764 -9.71 -2.55 19.00
N ALA A 765 -9.51 -2.71 20.31
CA ALA A 765 -8.19 -2.66 20.94
C ALA A 765 -7.49 -4.02 20.97
N VAL A 766 -8.22 -5.11 20.72
CA VAL A 766 -7.71 -6.48 20.78
C VAL A 766 -6.93 -6.82 19.52
N GLN A 767 -7.39 -6.34 18.38
CA GLN A 767 -6.83 -6.63 17.08
C GLN A 767 -7.20 -5.56 16.05
N SER A 768 -6.51 -5.57 14.91
CA SER A 768 -6.94 -4.84 13.72
C SER A 768 -8.17 -5.53 13.11
N ASP A 769 -9.36 -5.26 13.66
CA ASP A 769 -10.59 -5.97 13.29
C ASP A 769 -11.46 -5.23 12.25
N GLY A 770 -12.35 -5.98 11.60
CA GLY A 770 -13.48 -5.47 10.85
C GLY A 770 -14.76 -5.47 11.71
N VAL A 771 -15.78 -4.72 11.29
CA VAL A 771 -17.08 -4.72 11.98
C VAL A 771 -17.71 -6.12 11.87
N LYS A 772 -18.13 -6.67 13.02
CA LYS A 772 -18.76 -8.00 13.09
C LYS A 772 -20.26 -7.89 13.34
N ARG A 773 -21.02 -8.69 12.59
CA ARG A 773 -22.48 -8.82 12.73
C ARG A 773 -22.84 -10.28 12.95
N VAL A 774 -23.72 -10.54 13.92
CA VAL A 774 -24.34 -11.86 14.09
C VAL A 774 -25.55 -11.92 13.16
N LEU A 775 -25.51 -12.78 12.14
CA LEU A 775 -26.66 -12.98 11.26
C LEU A 775 -27.74 -13.81 11.95
N GLY A 776 -27.33 -14.74 12.80
CA GLY A 776 -28.23 -15.57 13.58
C GLY A 776 -27.65 -16.94 13.90
N THR A 777 -28.54 -17.88 14.17
CA THR A 777 -28.20 -19.27 14.48
C THR A 777 -29.06 -20.24 13.69
N VAL A 778 -28.51 -21.42 13.41
CA VAL A 778 -29.24 -22.56 12.86
C VAL A 778 -29.06 -23.79 13.77
N PRO A 779 -30.07 -24.67 13.88
CA PRO A 779 -29.98 -25.85 14.73
C PRO A 779 -28.96 -26.85 14.15
N ILE A 780 -28.25 -27.54 15.03
CA ILE A 780 -27.43 -28.71 14.70
C ILE A 780 -28.22 -29.95 15.12
N GLU A 781 -28.35 -30.91 14.21
CA GLU A 781 -29.07 -32.15 14.47
C GLU A 781 -28.34 -33.03 15.50
N PRO A 782 -29.02 -33.97 16.18
CA PRO A 782 -28.37 -34.86 17.17
C PRO A 782 -27.21 -35.69 16.61
N ASP A 783 -27.22 -35.99 15.31
CA ASP A 783 -26.14 -36.69 14.60
C ASP A 783 -24.96 -35.78 14.20
N GLY A 784 -25.04 -34.48 14.52
CA GLY A 784 -24.04 -33.48 14.19
C GLY A 784 -24.21 -32.86 12.79
N SER A 785 -25.22 -33.25 12.02
CA SER A 785 -25.45 -32.69 10.69
C SER A 785 -26.10 -31.30 10.74
N VAL A 786 -25.82 -30.46 9.73
CA VAL A 786 -26.39 -29.12 9.59
C VAL A 786 -26.49 -28.73 8.11
N ALA A 787 -27.58 -28.06 7.75
CA ALA A 787 -27.79 -27.47 6.42
C ALA A 787 -28.65 -26.21 6.53
N PHE A 788 -28.23 -25.13 5.87
CA PHE A 788 -28.93 -23.85 5.92
C PHE A 788 -28.77 -22.99 4.65
N HIS A 789 -29.73 -22.11 4.42
CA HIS A 789 -29.64 -21.08 3.38
C HIS A 789 -28.68 -19.97 3.82
N ALA A 790 -27.60 -19.81 3.06
CA ALA A 790 -26.53 -18.86 3.33
C ALA A 790 -26.64 -17.64 2.40
N PRO A 791 -26.55 -16.40 2.91
CA PRO A 791 -26.60 -15.22 2.07
C PRO A 791 -25.37 -15.18 1.16
N ALA A 792 -25.61 -14.96 -0.14
CA ALA A 792 -24.57 -14.93 -1.14
C ALA A 792 -23.64 -13.71 -0.99
N GLY A 793 -22.38 -13.90 -1.40
CA GLY A 793 -21.35 -12.87 -1.46
C GLY A 793 -20.98 -12.18 -0.15
N ARG A 794 -21.31 -12.78 0.99
CA ARG A 794 -20.83 -12.33 2.32
C ARG A 794 -19.67 -13.19 2.82
N ALA A 795 -18.79 -12.60 3.62
CA ALA A 795 -17.74 -13.31 4.35
C ALA A 795 -18.33 -13.93 5.62
N LEU A 796 -18.70 -15.21 5.53
CA LEU A 796 -19.34 -15.96 6.60
C LEU A 796 -18.32 -16.67 7.48
N HIS A 797 -18.49 -16.49 8.78
CA HIS A 797 -17.67 -17.10 9.82
C HIS A 797 -18.59 -17.88 10.76
N PHE A 798 -18.14 -19.06 11.22
CA PHE A 798 -18.97 -19.95 12.05
C PHE A 798 -18.44 -20.16 13.47
N GLN A 799 -19.36 -20.37 14.41
CA GLN A 799 -19.06 -20.80 15.78
C GLN A 799 -20.02 -21.91 16.20
N LEU A 800 -19.47 -22.98 16.79
CA LEU A 800 -20.28 -24.02 17.43
C LEU A 800 -20.72 -23.54 18.80
N LEU A 801 -22.00 -23.63 19.11
CA LEU A 801 -22.57 -23.15 20.37
C LEU A 801 -23.19 -24.27 21.20
N ASP A 802 -23.09 -24.17 22.52
CA ASP A 802 -23.85 -25.01 23.47
C ASP A 802 -25.33 -24.60 23.57
N GLU A 803 -26.09 -25.29 24.44
CA GLU A 803 -27.51 -24.99 24.70
C GLU A 803 -27.76 -23.60 25.32
N HIS A 804 -26.72 -22.98 25.87
CA HIS A 804 -26.74 -21.63 26.43
C HIS A 804 -26.16 -20.58 25.48
N TYR A 805 -25.96 -20.94 24.21
CA TYR A 805 -25.38 -20.10 23.16
C TYR A 805 -23.91 -19.71 23.37
N ARG A 806 -23.15 -20.40 24.24
CA ARG A 806 -21.71 -20.14 24.46
C ARG A 806 -20.86 -20.83 23.41
N ALA A 807 -19.82 -20.16 22.91
CA ALA A 807 -18.95 -20.68 21.87
C ALA A 807 -18.06 -21.82 22.38
N LEU A 808 -18.28 -23.02 21.84
CA LEU A 808 -17.45 -24.21 22.04
C LEU A 808 -16.19 -24.16 21.17
N GLN A 809 -16.32 -23.67 19.94
CA GLN A 809 -15.23 -23.50 18.98
C GLN A 809 -15.55 -22.37 18.00
N THR A 810 -14.51 -21.69 17.51
CA THR A 810 -14.61 -20.63 16.50
C THR A 810 -13.78 -20.97 15.27
N MET A 811 -14.32 -20.67 14.09
CA MET A 811 -13.51 -20.57 12.87
C MET A 811 -12.49 -19.43 13.04
N ARG A 812 -11.28 -19.53 12.48
CA ARG A 812 -10.29 -18.43 12.41
C ARG A 812 -9.93 -18.12 10.96
N SER A 813 -10.99 -17.94 10.17
CA SER A 813 -11.03 -17.65 8.74
C SER A 813 -12.49 -17.40 8.36
N PHE A 814 -12.79 -17.17 7.09
CA PHE A 814 -14.15 -17.06 6.60
C PHE A 814 -14.36 -17.90 5.33
N THR A 815 -15.62 -18.19 5.04
CA THR A 815 -16.07 -18.81 3.80
C THR A 815 -17.30 -18.06 3.27
N GLY A 816 -18.00 -18.60 2.29
CA GLY A 816 -19.28 -18.08 1.83
C GLY A 816 -19.76 -18.86 0.63
N VAL A 817 -20.79 -18.32 -0.03
CA VAL A 817 -21.38 -18.89 -1.23
C VAL A 817 -21.60 -17.81 -2.29
N MET A 818 -21.49 -18.19 -3.56
CA MET A 818 -22.05 -17.45 -4.69
C MET A 818 -23.56 -17.75 -4.80
N PRO A 819 -24.34 -16.92 -5.52
CA PRO A 819 -25.76 -17.16 -5.74
C PRO A 819 -26.05 -18.55 -6.33
N GLY A 820 -26.95 -19.30 -5.71
CA GLY A 820 -27.27 -20.69 -6.09
C GLY A 820 -26.21 -21.74 -5.72
N GLU A 821 -25.05 -21.36 -5.16
CA GLU A 821 -24.00 -22.31 -4.82
C GLU A 821 -24.44 -23.23 -3.67
N ARG A 822 -24.25 -24.54 -3.84
CA ARG A 822 -24.36 -25.54 -2.76
C ARG A 822 -22.96 -25.96 -2.34
N ARG A 823 -22.63 -25.72 -1.07
CA ARG A 823 -21.27 -25.91 -0.53
C ARG A 823 -21.29 -26.78 0.73
N GLY A 824 -20.54 -27.87 0.69
CA GLY A 824 -20.38 -28.79 1.80
C GLY A 824 -19.01 -28.70 2.46
N CYS A 825 -18.96 -28.92 3.78
CA CYS A 825 -17.76 -29.30 4.52
C CYS A 825 -17.90 -30.73 5.07
N VAL A 826 -16.80 -31.43 5.27
CA VAL A 826 -16.83 -32.77 5.89
C VAL A 826 -16.99 -32.66 7.41
N GLY A 827 -16.35 -31.65 8.00
CA GLY A 827 -16.35 -31.38 9.43
C GLY A 827 -16.20 -29.90 9.75
N CYS A 828 -15.92 -29.58 11.01
CA CYS A 828 -15.43 -28.26 11.39
C CYS A 828 -13.92 -28.38 11.61
N HIS A 829 -13.11 -27.87 10.67
CA HIS A 829 -11.65 -27.81 10.77
C HIS A 829 -10.93 -29.15 10.52
N GLU A 830 -11.52 -29.98 9.66
CA GLU A 830 -10.96 -31.21 9.13
C GLU A 830 -9.71 -30.98 8.26
N LEU A 831 -8.86 -32.01 8.14
CA LEU A 831 -7.86 -32.05 7.09
C LEU A 831 -8.57 -32.34 5.76
N HIS A 832 -8.59 -31.35 4.86
CA HIS A 832 -9.19 -31.41 3.52
C HIS A 832 -8.54 -32.44 2.56
N SER A 833 -7.66 -33.32 3.06
CA SER A 833 -7.08 -34.48 2.37
C SER A 833 -7.77 -35.80 2.72
N VAL A 834 -8.74 -35.79 3.64
CA VAL A 834 -9.45 -36.98 4.09
C VAL A 834 -10.79 -37.10 3.37
N ALA A 835 -11.03 -38.25 2.75
CA ALA A 835 -12.33 -38.55 2.16
C ALA A 835 -13.41 -38.63 3.26
N PRO A 836 -14.63 -38.13 3.02
CA PRO A 836 -15.71 -38.23 3.99
C PRO A 836 -16.03 -39.70 4.31
N GLU A 837 -16.32 -40.00 5.58
CA GLU A 837 -16.72 -41.34 5.99
C GLU A 837 -18.00 -41.80 5.28
N ARG A 838 -17.98 -43.04 4.77
CA ARG A 838 -19.15 -43.71 4.18
C ARG A 838 -20.14 -44.13 5.27
N THR A 839 -20.89 -43.16 5.79
CA THR A 839 -22.02 -43.35 6.72
C THR A 839 -23.34 -42.88 6.08
N THR A 840 -24.48 -43.20 6.70
CA THR A 840 -25.85 -42.78 6.30
C THR A 840 -25.95 -41.27 6.03
N LEU A 841 -26.91 -40.85 5.20
CA LEU A 841 -27.23 -39.42 5.02
C LEU A 841 -27.62 -38.83 6.38
N GLY A 842 -26.94 -37.75 6.78
CA GLY A 842 -27.27 -37.01 8.00
C GLY A 842 -28.68 -36.42 7.96
N ALA A 843 -29.31 -36.33 9.12
CA ALA A 843 -30.70 -35.90 9.28
C ALA A 843 -31.00 -34.55 8.60
N ALA A 844 -30.06 -33.60 8.64
CA ALA A 844 -30.20 -32.28 8.03
C ALA A 844 -30.37 -32.31 6.51
N PHE A 845 -30.03 -33.42 5.83
CA PHE A 845 -30.18 -33.58 4.38
C PHE A 845 -31.52 -34.20 3.96
N THR A 846 -32.31 -34.68 4.92
CA THR A 846 -33.60 -35.33 4.65
C THR A 846 -34.76 -34.34 4.58
N ARG A 847 -34.49 -33.05 4.86
CA ARG A 847 -35.45 -31.94 4.87
C ARG A 847 -34.87 -30.72 4.15
N GLU A 848 -35.71 -29.71 3.96
CA GLU A 848 -35.27 -28.41 3.44
C GLU A 848 -34.22 -27.77 4.37
N ALA A 849 -33.26 -27.07 3.76
CA ALA A 849 -32.21 -26.38 4.48
C ALA A 849 -32.82 -25.32 5.42
N SER A 850 -32.28 -25.22 6.64
CA SER A 850 -32.85 -24.33 7.65
C SER A 850 -32.69 -22.86 7.27
N ALA A 851 -33.70 -22.04 7.57
CA ALA A 851 -33.54 -20.60 7.58
C ALA A 851 -32.70 -20.15 8.79
N ILE A 852 -31.99 -19.02 8.66
CA ILE A 852 -31.22 -18.44 9.76
C ILE A 852 -32.19 -17.76 10.74
N THR A 853 -32.20 -18.18 12.00
CA THR A 853 -32.99 -17.52 13.05
C THR A 853 -32.28 -16.24 13.52
N PRO A 854 -32.85 -15.04 13.35
CA PRO A 854 -32.20 -13.78 13.72
C PRO A 854 -31.93 -13.68 15.24
N PRO A 855 -30.90 -12.91 15.65
CA PRO A 855 -30.63 -12.71 17.07
C PRO A 855 -31.63 -11.73 17.71
N PRO A 856 -31.77 -11.70 19.06
CA PRO A 856 -32.72 -10.84 19.79
C PRO A 856 -32.51 -9.32 19.64
N TRP A 857 -31.41 -8.90 19.01
CA TRP A 857 -31.08 -7.50 18.72
C TRP A 857 -31.22 -7.15 17.23
N GLY A 858 -31.77 -8.05 16.41
CA GLY A 858 -31.96 -7.85 14.99
C GLY A 858 -30.64 -7.67 14.25
N GLU A 859 -30.55 -6.63 13.44
CA GLU A 859 -29.43 -6.42 12.51
C GLU A 859 -28.25 -5.61 13.09
N ALA A 860 -28.33 -5.15 14.35
CA ALA A 860 -27.29 -4.32 14.94
C ALA A 860 -25.91 -5.01 14.92
N SER A 861 -24.87 -4.26 14.58
CA SER A 861 -23.50 -4.76 14.64
C SER A 861 -23.00 -4.78 16.09
N VAL A 862 -22.07 -5.69 16.40
CA VAL A 862 -21.62 -5.89 17.79
C VAL A 862 -20.63 -4.79 18.16
N SER A 863 -20.94 -4.05 19.23
CA SER A 863 -20.09 -2.97 19.76
C SER A 863 -20.15 -2.91 21.29
N PHE A 864 -19.10 -2.40 21.92
CA PHE A 864 -19.08 -2.25 23.37
C PHE A 864 -20.14 -1.26 23.89
N PRO A 865 -20.30 -0.04 23.32
CA PRO A 865 -21.31 0.92 23.76
C PRO A 865 -22.75 0.43 23.62
N ARG A 866 -23.05 -0.46 22.65
CA ARG A 866 -24.42 -0.95 22.42
C ARG A 866 -24.73 -2.27 23.13
N PHE A 867 -23.75 -3.17 23.23
CA PHE A 867 -23.98 -4.54 23.73
C PHE A 867 -23.54 -4.74 25.18
N VAL A 868 -22.60 -3.94 25.67
CA VAL A 868 -21.97 -4.20 26.97
C VAL A 868 -22.29 -3.11 27.96
N GLN A 869 -21.95 -1.85 27.66
CA GLN A 869 -22.13 -0.76 28.63
C GLN A 869 -23.58 -0.67 29.18
N PRO A 870 -24.65 -0.77 28.35
CA PRO A 870 -26.02 -0.74 28.86
C PRO A 870 -26.36 -1.93 29.78
N VAL A 871 -25.74 -3.09 29.53
CA VAL A 871 -25.89 -4.29 30.38
C VAL A 871 -25.20 -4.06 31.73
N LEU A 872 -23.98 -3.50 31.69
CA LEU A 872 -23.25 -3.14 32.90
C LEU A 872 -24.01 -2.10 33.73
N ASP A 873 -24.52 -1.04 33.10
CA ASP A 873 -25.26 0.02 33.79
C ASP A 873 -26.52 -0.52 34.47
N ARG A 874 -27.28 -1.36 33.75
CA ARG A 874 -28.54 -1.94 34.24
C ARG A 874 -28.34 -2.94 35.37
N HIS A 875 -27.41 -3.87 35.21
CA HIS A 875 -27.31 -5.06 36.07
C HIS A 875 -26.16 -5.01 37.07
N CYS A 876 -25.10 -4.24 36.78
CA CYS A 876 -23.91 -4.12 37.63
C CYS A 876 -23.75 -2.71 38.22
N GLY A 877 -24.33 -1.68 37.60
CA GLY A 877 -24.09 -0.27 37.89
C GLY A 877 -24.40 0.14 39.32
N ARG A 878 -25.49 -0.37 39.90
CA ARG A 878 -25.87 -0.09 41.30
C ARG A 878 -24.74 -0.37 42.31
N CYS A 879 -23.92 -1.40 42.04
CA CYS A 879 -22.83 -1.78 42.92
C CYS A 879 -21.48 -1.21 42.45
N HIS A 880 -21.25 -1.12 41.14
CA HIS A 880 -19.95 -0.84 40.53
C HIS A 880 -19.79 0.58 39.94
N GLN A 881 -20.79 1.44 40.07
CA GLN A 881 -20.80 2.82 39.57
C GLN A 881 -21.36 3.78 40.63
N GLY A 882 -21.22 5.10 40.41
CA GLY A 882 -21.75 6.12 41.32
C GLY A 882 -21.28 5.93 42.77
N GLU A 883 -22.23 5.88 43.70
CA GLU A 883 -22.00 5.65 45.14
C GLU A 883 -21.97 4.16 45.54
N GLY A 884 -22.00 3.24 44.56
CA GLY A 884 -21.97 1.80 44.82
C GLY A 884 -20.69 1.35 45.54
N LYS A 885 -20.84 0.57 46.62
CA LYS A 885 -19.69 0.14 47.47
C LYS A 885 -18.63 -0.66 46.69
N ALA A 886 -19.03 -1.46 45.70
CA ALA A 886 -18.11 -2.30 44.93
C ALA A 886 -17.31 -1.52 43.88
N ARG A 887 -17.66 -0.25 43.61
CA ARG A 887 -16.90 0.66 42.74
C ARG A 887 -15.44 0.81 43.16
N LYS A 888 -15.16 0.78 44.47
CA LYS A 888 -13.79 0.85 45.02
C LYS A 888 -12.92 -0.35 44.61
N THR A 889 -13.54 -1.48 44.32
CA THR A 889 -12.88 -2.73 43.90
C THR A 889 -12.81 -2.84 42.38
N LEU A 890 -13.90 -2.50 41.69
CA LEU A 890 -13.99 -2.45 40.23
C LEU A 890 -14.98 -1.36 39.85
N ASP A 891 -14.48 -0.30 39.20
CA ASP A 891 -15.28 0.84 38.75
C ASP A 891 -15.66 0.69 37.27
N LEU A 892 -16.93 0.36 37.01
CA LEU A 892 -17.52 0.17 35.68
C LEU A 892 -18.15 1.44 35.11
N THR A 893 -17.91 2.61 35.70
CA THR A 893 -18.44 3.89 35.21
C THR A 893 -17.84 4.19 33.85
N ASP A 894 -18.68 4.45 32.85
CA ASP A 894 -18.20 4.86 31.54
C ASP A 894 -17.46 6.20 31.63
N ARG A 895 -16.21 6.19 31.21
CA ARG A 895 -15.30 7.33 31.28
C ARG A 895 -14.10 7.09 30.37
N PRO A 896 -13.38 8.15 29.96
CA PRO A 896 -12.14 8.01 29.21
C PRO A 896 -11.17 7.05 29.91
N GLY A 897 -10.70 6.05 29.19
CA GLY A 897 -9.72 5.08 29.65
C GLY A 897 -8.37 5.30 28.96
N PHE A 898 -7.99 4.35 28.10
CA PHE A 898 -6.74 4.39 27.35
C PHE A 898 -7.00 4.75 25.88
N SER A 899 -6.25 5.70 25.34
CA SER A 899 -6.42 6.18 23.95
C SER A 899 -7.88 6.60 23.71
N ILE A 900 -8.55 6.01 22.72
CA ILE A 900 -9.96 6.27 22.37
C ILE A 900 -10.97 5.38 23.13
N PHE A 901 -10.48 4.46 23.96
CA PHE A 901 -11.30 3.43 24.58
C PHE A 901 -11.77 3.83 25.97
N SER A 902 -12.99 3.44 26.33
CA SER A 902 -13.54 3.65 27.67
C SER A 902 -12.85 2.77 28.70
N GLN A 903 -12.76 3.25 29.94
CA GLN A 903 -12.08 2.54 31.03
C GLN A 903 -12.71 1.15 31.31
N PRO A 904 -14.04 0.97 31.33
CA PRO A 904 -14.66 -0.35 31.49
C PRO A 904 -14.31 -1.33 30.36
N TYR A 905 -14.22 -0.87 29.11
CA TYR A 905 -13.78 -1.71 28.00
C TYR A 905 -12.34 -2.20 28.21
N VAL A 906 -11.42 -1.28 28.51
CA VAL A 906 -9.98 -1.54 28.67
C VAL A 906 -9.70 -2.53 29.80
N ILE A 907 -10.42 -2.42 30.92
CA ILE A 907 -10.25 -3.34 32.05
C ILE A 907 -10.77 -4.74 31.70
N LEU A 908 -11.97 -4.86 31.12
CA LEU A 908 -12.59 -6.15 30.80
C LEU A 908 -11.81 -6.95 29.76
N THR A 909 -11.13 -6.27 28.83
CA THR A 909 -10.23 -6.90 27.85
C THR A 909 -8.80 -7.07 28.35
N GLY A 910 -8.43 -6.52 29.51
CA GLY A 910 -7.13 -6.77 30.14
C GLY A 910 -5.93 -6.18 29.38
N ARG A 911 -6.12 -5.09 28.63
CA ARG A 911 -5.07 -4.37 27.88
C ARG A 911 -4.15 -5.27 27.04
N PRO A 912 -4.62 -5.80 25.89
CA PRO A 912 -3.81 -6.61 24.99
C PRO A 912 -2.48 -5.96 24.61
N THR A 913 -1.43 -6.76 24.52
CA THR A 913 -0.15 -6.35 23.94
C THR A 913 -0.21 -6.42 22.42
N TRP A 914 0.78 -5.82 21.75
CA TRP A 914 0.83 -5.74 20.29
C TRP A 914 2.21 -6.08 19.77
N GLY A 915 2.30 -7.19 19.03
CA GLY A 915 3.53 -7.64 18.38
C GLY A 915 4.59 -8.13 19.35
N LYS A 916 4.15 -8.51 20.56
CA LYS A 916 4.95 -9.13 21.61
C LYS A 916 4.06 -10.02 22.50
N PRO A 917 4.63 -11.04 23.16
CA PRO A 917 3.91 -11.88 24.11
C PRO A 917 3.04 -11.10 25.09
N TYR A 918 1.86 -11.63 25.43
CA TYR A 918 0.95 -10.98 26.35
C TYR A 918 1.52 -10.84 27.76
N GLU A 919 1.59 -9.60 28.23
CA GLU A 919 2.11 -9.22 29.54
C GLU A 919 0.93 -8.96 30.51
N ARG A 920 0.47 -10.02 31.18
CA ARG A 920 -0.50 -9.88 32.26
C ARG A 920 0.19 -9.34 33.52
N PRO A 921 -0.39 -8.34 34.21
CA PRO A 921 0.14 -7.88 35.51
C PRO A 921 0.21 -9.03 36.52
N LYS A 922 1.25 -9.05 37.36
CA LYS A 922 1.43 -10.08 38.42
C LYS A 922 0.23 -10.15 39.36
N GLU A 923 -0.28 -8.97 39.75
CA GLU A 923 -1.48 -8.81 40.57
C GLU A 923 -2.53 -8.03 39.76
N PRO A 924 -3.28 -8.72 38.89
CA PRO A 924 -4.27 -8.07 38.05
C PRO A 924 -5.42 -7.57 38.93
N SER A 925 -5.83 -6.31 38.74
CA SER A 925 -6.97 -5.76 39.45
C SER A 925 -8.25 -6.54 39.14
N PRO A 926 -9.25 -6.52 40.04
CA PRO A 926 -10.56 -7.13 39.78
C PRO A 926 -11.13 -6.67 38.43
N GLY A 927 -11.67 -7.60 37.64
CA GLY A 927 -12.20 -7.32 36.30
C GLY A 927 -11.16 -7.33 35.17
N TRP A 928 -9.86 -7.39 35.47
CA TRP A 928 -8.82 -7.41 34.44
C TRP A 928 -8.90 -8.66 33.54
N GLY A 929 -9.20 -8.46 32.25
CA GLY A 929 -9.19 -9.51 31.24
C GLY A 929 -10.24 -10.60 31.43
N ILE A 930 -11.30 -10.33 32.21
CA ILE A 930 -12.31 -11.35 32.53
C ILE A 930 -13.22 -11.71 31.34
N ALA A 931 -13.15 -10.96 30.25
CA ALA A 931 -13.82 -11.32 28.99
C ALA A 931 -13.25 -12.62 28.38
N ASN A 932 -11.94 -12.87 28.54
CA ASN A 932 -11.24 -14.07 28.05
C ASN A 932 -11.33 -14.31 26.53
N MET A 933 -11.09 -13.27 25.73
CA MET A 933 -10.93 -13.38 24.27
C MET A 933 -9.59 -14.03 23.89
N ILE A 934 -9.43 -14.42 22.62
CA ILE A 934 -8.14 -14.92 22.10
C ILE A 934 -7.15 -13.75 21.97
N MET A 935 -5.91 -13.91 22.47
CA MET A 935 -4.91 -12.82 22.48
C MET A 935 -4.16 -12.71 21.15
N VAL A 936 -4.87 -12.45 20.05
CA VAL A 936 -4.33 -12.60 18.69
C VAL A 936 -3.10 -11.74 18.38
N GLU A 937 -2.98 -10.53 18.95
CA GLU A 937 -1.83 -9.65 18.77
C GLU A 937 -0.79 -9.78 19.91
N GLY A 938 -1.09 -10.62 20.89
CA GLY A 938 -0.28 -10.86 22.09
C GLY A 938 0.81 -11.90 21.90
N TYR A 939 1.42 -11.94 20.71
CA TYR A 939 2.47 -12.86 20.31
C TYR A 939 3.61 -12.11 19.61
N ASP A 940 4.80 -12.71 19.57
CA ASP A 940 5.87 -12.22 18.70
C ASP A 940 5.46 -12.33 17.22
N LYS A 941 6.01 -11.45 16.37
CA LYS A 941 5.66 -11.36 14.95
C LYS A 941 5.96 -12.63 14.13
N LYS A 942 6.77 -13.55 14.67
CA LYS A 942 7.14 -14.83 14.04
C LYS A 942 6.68 -16.05 14.82
N ASP A 943 5.83 -15.89 15.83
CA ASP A 943 5.34 -17.00 16.64
C ASP A 943 4.26 -17.81 15.89
N PRO A 944 4.51 -19.09 15.55
CA PRO A 944 3.53 -19.92 14.85
C PRO A 944 2.26 -20.20 15.66
N VAL A 945 2.33 -20.16 17.00
CA VAL A 945 1.15 -20.38 17.87
C VAL A 945 0.07 -19.33 17.60
N ALA A 946 0.46 -18.12 17.21
CA ALA A 946 -0.45 -17.03 16.93
C ALA A 946 -1.44 -17.32 15.79
N TYR A 947 -1.08 -18.23 14.86
CA TYR A 947 -1.87 -18.58 13.68
C TYR A 947 -2.66 -19.90 13.82
N GLN A 948 -2.33 -20.72 14.83
CA GLN A 948 -2.95 -22.02 15.06
C GLN A 948 -4.36 -21.89 15.62
N THR A 949 -5.30 -22.69 15.14
CA THR A 949 -6.64 -22.72 15.74
C THR A 949 -6.58 -23.28 17.18
N PRO A 950 -7.07 -22.53 18.19
CA PRO A 950 -7.07 -23.00 19.58
C PRO A 950 -7.90 -24.27 19.76
N ALA A 951 -7.55 -25.04 20.79
CA ALA A 951 -8.37 -26.16 21.21
C ALA A 951 -9.79 -25.69 21.63
N PRO A 952 -10.85 -26.48 21.38
CA PRO A 952 -12.20 -26.12 21.80
C PRO A 952 -12.31 -25.86 23.30
N MET A 953 -13.23 -24.96 23.67
CA MET A 953 -13.59 -24.65 25.06
C MET A 953 -12.44 -24.12 25.95
N THR A 954 -11.39 -23.52 25.37
CA THR A 954 -10.28 -22.90 26.14
C THR A 954 -10.39 -21.38 26.31
N SER A 955 -11.21 -20.71 25.50
CA SER A 955 -11.34 -19.25 25.46
C SER A 955 -12.78 -18.83 25.14
N LEU A 956 -13.00 -17.54 24.93
CA LEU A 956 -14.30 -16.92 24.60
C LEU A 956 -15.35 -17.14 25.71
N SER A 957 -16.63 -17.04 25.38
CA SER A 957 -17.73 -17.06 26.37
C SER A 957 -17.76 -18.32 27.23
N TYR A 958 -17.30 -19.47 26.72
CA TYR A 958 -17.29 -20.73 27.47
C TYR A 958 -16.31 -20.72 28.65
N ARG A 959 -15.27 -19.90 28.59
CA ARG A 959 -14.28 -19.71 29.67
C ARG A 959 -14.26 -18.27 30.19
N SER A 960 -15.26 -17.46 29.86
CA SER A 960 -15.32 -16.06 30.22
C SER A 960 -15.88 -15.90 31.63
N ARG A 961 -15.07 -15.40 32.55
CA ARG A 961 -15.52 -15.10 33.91
C ARG A 961 -16.60 -14.01 33.90
N LEU A 962 -16.56 -13.08 32.94
CA LEU A 962 -17.64 -12.10 32.74
C LEU A 962 -18.98 -12.79 32.45
N VAL A 963 -18.99 -13.73 31.50
CA VAL A 963 -20.20 -14.49 31.14
C VAL A 963 -20.66 -15.37 32.29
N ASP A 964 -19.76 -16.02 33.01
CA ASP A 964 -20.10 -16.84 34.17
C ASP A 964 -20.74 -16.01 35.31
N ILE A 965 -20.20 -14.83 35.59
CA ILE A 965 -20.76 -13.89 36.57
C ILE A 965 -22.16 -13.46 36.13
N ALA A 966 -22.34 -13.09 34.86
CA ALA A 966 -23.62 -12.65 34.32
C ALA A 966 -24.67 -13.78 34.25
N SER A 967 -24.25 -15.04 34.13
CA SER A 967 -25.15 -16.17 33.84
C SER A 967 -25.47 -17.04 35.06
N SER A 968 -24.65 -17.02 36.11
CA SER A 968 -24.73 -18.02 37.19
C SER A 968 -25.63 -17.63 38.36
N GLY A 969 -26.00 -16.36 38.52
CA GLY A 969 -26.69 -15.86 39.72
C GLY A 969 -25.85 -15.85 41.01
N LYS A 970 -24.63 -16.39 40.98
CA LYS A 970 -23.75 -16.55 42.15
C LYS A 970 -23.14 -15.24 42.63
N HIS A 971 -23.09 -14.22 41.78
CA HIS A 971 -22.53 -12.92 42.12
C HIS A 971 -23.60 -12.03 42.76
N HIS A 972 -23.77 -12.16 44.08
CA HIS A 972 -24.70 -11.36 44.89
C HIS A 972 -26.16 -11.39 44.42
N GLY A 973 -26.62 -12.52 43.86
CA GLY A 973 -28.00 -12.68 43.39
C GLY A 973 -28.34 -11.90 42.12
N VAL A 974 -27.35 -11.31 41.44
CA VAL A 974 -27.57 -10.64 40.15
C VAL A 974 -27.88 -11.69 39.08
N ASN A 975 -29.05 -11.58 38.47
CA ASN A 975 -29.48 -12.42 37.36
C ASN A 975 -29.75 -11.56 36.12
N VAL A 976 -28.93 -11.72 35.09
CA VAL A 976 -29.04 -10.95 33.85
C VAL A 976 -30.11 -11.57 32.95
N ASP A 977 -30.99 -10.75 32.38
CA ASP A 977 -32.02 -11.20 31.43
C ASP A 977 -31.40 -11.87 30.18
N GLU A 978 -32.17 -12.74 29.52
CA GLU A 978 -31.65 -13.55 28.41
C GLU A 978 -31.05 -12.70 27.28
N LYS A 979 -31.71 -11.60 26.89
CA LYS A 979 -31.23 -10.72 25.81
C LYS A 979 -29.88 -10.11 26.19
N SER A 980 -29.79 -9.52 27.37
CA SER A 980 -28.57 -8.91 27.89
C SER A 980 -27.43 -9.93 28.06
N ARG A 981 -27.74 -11.14 28.54
CA ARG A 981 -26.77 -12.24 28.64
C ARG A 981 -26.24 -12.65 27.26
N ARG A 982 -27.13 -12.79 26.26
CA ARG A 982 -26.72 -13.13 24.88
C ARG A 982 -25.92 -12.02 24.21
N GLN A 983 -26.16 -10.75 24.55
CA GLN A 983 -25.35 -9.63 24.08
C GLN A 983 -23.92 -9.69 24.63
N LEU A 984 -23.74 -9.98 25.94
CA LEU A 984 -22.41 -10.17 26.53
C LEU A 984 -21.68 -11.36 25.90
N ILE A 985 -22.37 -12.49 25.74
CA ILE A 985 -21.81 -13.69 25.08
C ILE A 985 -21.36 -13.36 23.66
N ALA A 986 -22.21 -12.72 22.85
CA ALA A 986 -21.88 -12.36 21.48
C ALA A 986 -20.70 -11.36 21.42
N TRP A 987 -20.63 -10.39 22.32
CA TRP A 987 -19.50 -9.45 22.38
C TRP A 987 -18.18 -10.17 22.68
N VAL A 988 -18.15 -11.06 23.67
CA VAL A 988 -16.96 -11.86 23.98
C VAL A 988 -16.57 -12.75 22.80
N ASP A 989 -17.54 -13.49 22.25
CA ASP A 989 -17.30 -14.46 21.18
C ASP A 989 -16.90 -13.80 19.86
N THR A 990 -17.23 -12.52 19.65
CA THR A 990 -16.81 -11.75 18.48
C THR A 990 -15.50 -11.00 18.69
N MET A 991 -14.71 -11.37 19.70
CA MET A 991 -13.40 -10.77 19.99
C MET A 991 -13.47 -9.35 20.56
N CYS A 992 -14.53 -9.06 21.31
CA CYS A 992 -14.71 -7.82 22.06
C CYS A 992 -14.55 -6.56 21.20
N PRO A 993 -15.31 -6.39 20.10
CA PRO A 993 -15.25 -5.15 19.32
C PRO A 993 -15.64 -3.93 20.17
N TYR A 994 -14.91 -2.84 20.02
CA TYR A 994 -15.25 -1.57 20.66
C TYR A 994 -16.33 -0.84 19.88
N ARG A 995 -16.20 -0.72 18.56
CA ARG A 995 -17.16 -0.03 17.68
C ARG A 995 -17.77 -0.99 16.67
N GLY A 996 -19.05 -0.77 16.38
CA GLY A 996 -19.78 -1.38 15.28
C GLY A 996 -19.85 -0.44 14.08
N ALA A 997 -20.60 -0.83 13.06
CA ALA A 997 -20.91 0.00 11.90
C ALA A 997 -21.58 1.31 12.33
N GLU A 998 -22.53 1.27 13.26
CA GLU A 998 -23.26 2.45 13.73
C GLU A 998 -22.30 3.53 14.25
N GLU A 999 -21.40 3.21 15.19
CA GLU A 999 -20.46 4.20 15.73
C GLU A 999 -19.38 4.62 14.71
N VAL A 1000 -19.01 3.74 13.77
CA VAL A 1000 -18.09 4.10 12.69
C VAL A 1000 -18.72 5.13 11.76
N ARG A 1001 -20.01 5.00 11.43
CA ARG A 1001 -20.72 5.88 10.48
C ARG A 1001 -21.03 7.27 11.05
N GLU A 1002 -20.90 7.47 12.36
CA GLU A 1002 -21.00 8.80 12.98
C GLU A 1002 -19.76 9.68 12.72
N ILE A 1003 -18.63 9.06 12.35
CA ILE A 1003 -17.36 9.75 12.10
C ILE A 1003 -17.43 10.48 10.76
N ALA A 1004 -17.23 11.81 10.77
CA ALA A 1004 -17.22 12.64 9.57
C ALA A 1004 -16.22 12.14 8.50
N ASP A 1005 -16.56 12.36 7.23
CA ASP A 1005 -15.67 12.05 6.12
C ASP A 1005 -14.37 12.87 6.19
N PRO A 1006 -13.22 12.28 5.82
CA PRO A 1006 -11.97 13.01 5.83
C PRO A 1006 -11.94 14.07 4.72
N GLU A 1007 -11.38 15.23 5.04
CA GLU A 1007 -11.12 16.33 4.11
C GLU A 1007 -9.70 16.85 4.34
N PHE A 1008 -8.89 16.92 3.27
CA PHE A 1008 -7.48 17.30 3.31
C PHE A 1008 -6.98 17.70 1.91
N GLN A 1009 -5.86 18.44 1.87
CA GLN A 1009 -5.22 18.87 0.62
C GLN A 1009 -4.86 17.67 -0.27
N GLY A 1010 -5.26 17.74 -1.54
CA GLY A 1010 -4.94 16.72 -2.53
C GLY A 1010 -5.76 15.43 -2.40
N ILE A 1011 -6.86 15.44 -1.65
CA ILE A 1011 -7.80 14.30 -1.60
C ILE A 1011 -8.31 13.88 -2.99
N ASP A 1012 -8.44 14.83 -3.91
CA ASP A 1012 -8.91 14.58 -5.27
C ASP A 1012 -7.83 13.97 -6.19
N TRP A 1013 -6.58 13.83 -5.73
CA TRP A 1013 -5.55 13.07 -6.47
C TRP A 1013 -5.78 11.57 -6.45
N LEU A 1014 -6.56 11.10 -5.49
CA LEU A 1014 -6.81 9.68 -5.29
C LEU A 1014 -7.83 9.21 -6.30
N ALA A 1015 -7.57 8.03 -6.89
CA ALA A 1015 -8.55 7.33 -7.71
C ALA A 1015 -9.86 7.16 -6.92
N VAL A 1016 -9.77 6.55 -5.73
CA VAL A 1016 -10.92 6.39 -4.83
C VAL A 1016 -10.79 7.35 -3.64
N ARG A 1017 -11.72 8.30 -3.52
CA ARG A 1017 -11.78 9.23 -2.39
C ARG A 1017 -12.09 8.49 -1.07
N PRO A 1018 -11.26 8.63 -0.02
CA PRO A 1018 -11.53 8.12 1.32
C PRO A 1018 -12.84 8.68 1.89
N LYS A 1019 -13.68 7.79 2.43
CA LYS A 1019 -14.95 8.14 3.10
C LYS A 1019 -15.12 7.32 4.37
N VAL A 1020 -15.94 7.81 5.31
CA VAL A 1020 -16.32 7.09 6.53
C VAL A 1020 -17.84 7.18 6.74
N LYS A 1021 -18.37 8.36 7.03
CA LYS A 1021 -19.81 8.60 7.18
C LYS A 1021 -20.56 8.23 5.91
N THR A 1022 -20.11 8.73 4.76
CA THR A 1022 -20.78 8.52 3.46
C THR A 1022 -20.17 7.41 2.62
N ALA A 1023 -19.33 6.55 3.21
CA ALA A 1023 -18.73 5.42 2.48
C ALA A 1023 -19.83 4.50 1.90
N PRO A 1024 -19.69 4.00 0.66
CA PRO A 1024 -20.74 3.22 0.02
C PRO A 1024 -20.91 1.85 0.69
N THR A 1025 -22.10 1.27 0.54
CA THR A 1025 -22.35 -0.15 0.80
C THR A 1025 -22.25 -0.87 -0.54
N ILE A 1026 -21.24 -1.73 -0.69
CA ILE A 1026 -21.01 -2.48 -1.93
C ILE A 1026 -21.56 -3.90 -1.77
N VAL A 1027 -22.49 -4.30 -2.62
CA VAL A 1027 -23.07 -5.66 -2.61
C VAL A 1027 -22.23 -6.59 -3.49
N ARG A 1028 -22.08 -7.84 -3.06
CA ARG A 1028 -21.32 -8.88 -3.75
C ARG A 1028 -22.16 -10.17 -3.84
N PRO A 1029 -22.00 -11.01 -4.89
CA PRO A 1029 -21.50 -10.54 -6.17
C PRO A 1029 -22.51 -9.53 -6.72
N GLY A 1030 -22.02 -8.48 -7.34
CA GLY A 1030 -22.88 -7.49 -7.98
C GLY A 1030 -22.20 -7.01 -9.24
N PRO A 1031 -22.99 -6.68 -10.29
CA PRO A 1031 -22.46 -5.88 -11.37
C PRO A 1031 -22.00 -4.53 -10.79
N VAL A 1032 -20.76 -4.15 -11.10
CA VAL A 1032 -20.07 -2.93 -10.64
C VAL A 1032 -19.39 -2.20 -11.80
N ASP A 1033 -19.86 -2.44 -13.02
CA ASP A 1033 -19.41 -1.77 -14.24
C ASP A 1033 -19.67 -0.25 -14.20
#